data_AF-A0A928G9U6-F1
#
_entry.id   AF-A0A928G9U6-F1
#
_cell.length_a   1.000
_cell.length_b   1.000
_cell.length_c   1.000
_cell.angle_alpha   90.00
_cell.angle_beta   90.00
_cell.angle_gamma   90.00
#
_symmetry.space_group_name_H-M   'P 1'
#
loop_
_entity.id
_entity.type
_entity.pdbx_description
1 polymer ?
#
loop_
_entity_poly.entity_id
_entity_poly.type
_entity_poly.pdbx_seq_one_letter_code
_entity_poly.pdbx_strand_id
1 'polypeptide(L)'
;MRERIAGGYDPFVLPFVIGMIFIFIYLFIALIRVFRAMPGSDRKKFFLSLLNPTIMYKNIRDVICDCLLHIKIFKRNALLGYMHASIAFGWFMLIVLGHIEVMLFVPQRNGTLHYPIFYRFFVAEQNATLKGAVFFFLMDFFLLVVLSGIGLAMYKRIRSTALGMRRTTKPCFADRVALWCLWSIFPLRLLAEGFTAGISGGSFLTKPVNMLFANFLGNDMNILPTWWAYSTALGLFFLALPFSRYMHIPTEVLYIFLRNAGLKIHHPRKGLAEAEIYSCSSCGLCIDACPMNIQKKNLKYSSVYFVRFQRRNNKKKINEIAEKCLMCGKCVALCPVGVDSCGLKQAQRATLTDKLPYNYSFLASAHHQGGGPSMPLAPVSGSATGNEVTADDAAHGTGNAKGNTVQSAVGKDKVLYFAGCMTHLTPAIIKSMTTIFDAAKEDYVFADKDGGVCCGRPLMLAGKVTAAKEVIERNREMIQESGCKTVVLSCPICLKVLKEEYNLKGITLLHHTQYINQLIDQKRIRLNHSEESFVYHDPCELGRGCNIYQEPRNVLSAIGELKKANKEKKESICCGGSLGSLTLNYHDRVKITQESLKALTFDNPDKVITACPLCLKTFSDQSTTPVADIAQAVAGNLK
;
A
#
# COMPACT_ATOMS: atom_id res chain seq x y z
N MET A 1 29.32 37.87 -12.65
CA MET A 1 28.82 37.52 -11.31
C MET A 1 29.95 37.84 -10.33
N ARG A 2 29.70 38.63 -9.28
CA ARG A 2 30.68 38.93 -8.23
C ARG A 2 30.03 38.71 -6.85
N GLU A 3 30.75 38.10 -5.91
CA GLU A 3 30.27 37.99 -4.52
C GLU A 3 30.10 39.40 -3.93
N ARG A 4 28.89 39.70 -3.44
CA ARG A 4 28.55 40.93 -2.72
C ARG A 4 29.08 40.93 -1.29
N ILE A 5 29.16 39.75 -0.66
CA ILE A 5 29.62 39.57 0.71
C ILE A 5 30.77 38.56 0.71
N ALA A 6 31.98 39.04 1.01
CA ALA A 6 33.22 38.25 0.96
C ALA A 6 33.23 37.03 1.91
N GLY A 7 32.35 37.00 2.92
CA GLY A 7 32.19 35.88 3.84
C GLY A 7 31.25 34.77 3.37
N GLY A 8 30.40 35.00 2.37
CA GLY A 8 29.38 34.04 1.94
C GLY A 8 28.39 33.62 3.06
N TYR A 9 28.26 34.46 4.08
CA TYR A 9 27.43 34.24 5.26
C TYR A 9 26.83 35.56 5.73
N ASP A 10 25.59 35.48 6.21
CA ASP A 10 24.87 36.56 6.86
C ASP A 10 24.00 35.96 7.99
N PRO A 11 23.82 36.62 9.14
CA PRO A 11 22.97 36.15 10.23
C PRO A 11 21.54 35.72 9.83
N PHE A 12 20.95 36.27 8.76
CA PHE A 12 19.60 35.85 8.35
C PHE A 12 19.53 34.37 7.95
N VAL A 13 20.65 33.74 7.62
CA VAL A 13 20.74 32.31 7.23
C VAL A 13 20.58 31.37 8.44
N LEU A 14 20.77 31.89 9.66
CA LEU A 14 20.81 31.09 10.89
C LEU A 14 19.54 30.24 11.15
N PRO A 15 18.30 30.76 10.99
CA PRO A 15 17.09 29.95 11.17
C PRO A 15 17.05 28.70 10.27
N PHE A 16 17.46 28.86 9.00
CA PHE A 16 17.55 27.75 8.05
C PHE A 16 18.59 26.71 8.49
N VAL A 17 19.79 27.15 8.86
CA VAL A 17 20.88 26.25 9.27
C VAL A 17 20.52 25.47 10.54
N ILE A 18 19.91 26.12 11.54
CA ILE A 18 19.43 25.45 12.76
C ILE A 18 18.41 24.38 12.42
N GLY A 19 17.41 24.72 11.59
CA GLY A 19 16.38 23.76 11.17
C GLY A 19 16.96 22.58 10.40
N MET A 20 17.92 22.84 9.51
CA MET A 20 18.63 21.84 8.72
C MET A 20 19.46 20.88 9.58
N ILE A 21 20.27 21.40 10.51
CA ILE A 21 21.09 20.59 11.42
C ILE A 21 20.17 19.69 12.27
N PHE A 22 19.10 20.27 12.82
CA PHE A 22 18.12 19.52 13.60
C PHE A 22 17.52 18.34 12.82
N ILE A 23 17.07 18.57 11.58
CA ILE A 23 16.45 17.49 10.80
C ILE A 23 17.47 16.42 10.39
N PHE A 24 18.72 16.78 10.07
CA PHE A 24 19.76 15.80 9.77
C PHE A 24 20.09 14.91 10.98
N ILE A 25 20.28 15.51 12.16
CA ILE A 25 20.50 14.76 13.40
C ILE A 25 19.29 13.85 13.69
N TYR A 26 18.07 14.37 13.56
CA TYR A 26 16.86 13.60 13.77
C TYR A 26 16.77 12.40 12.81
N LEU A 27 16.98 12.62 11.51
CA LEU A 27 16.94 11.57 10.50
C LEU A 27 18.03 10.52 10.72
N PHE A 28 19.24 10.93 11.10
CA PHE A 28 20.33 10.02 11.42
C PHE A 28 20.00 9.12 12.61
N ILE A 29 19.48 9.70 13.70
CA ILE A 29 19.03 8.94 14.88
C ILE A 29 17.86 8.00 14.51
N ALA A 30 16.91 8.48 13.72
CA ALA A 30 15.76 7.68 13.29
C ALA A 30 16.20 6.49 12.42
N LEU A 31 17.14 6.70 11.50
CA LEU A 31 17.73 5.68 10.66
C LEU A 31 18.40 4.58 11.50
N ILE A 32 19.26 4.99 12.45
CA ILE A 32 19.91 4.06 13.39
C ILE A 32 18.88 3.25 14.18
N ARG A 33 17.81 3.89 14.68
CA ARG A 33 16.74 3.21 15.43
C ARG A 33 16.05 2.15 14.57
N VAL A 34 15.69 2.49 13.33
CA VAL A 34 15.06 1.55 12.39
C VAL A 34 15.98 0.35 12.16
N PHE A 35 17.25 0.56 11.84
CA PHE A 35 18.18 -0.56 11.60
C PHE A 35 18.46 -1.40 12.84
N ARG A 36 18.65 -0.80 14.02
CA ARG A 36 18.86 -1.54 15.27
C ARG A 36 17.67 -2.40 15.65
N ALA A 37 16.46 -1.96 15.32
CA ALA A 37 15.24 -2.69 15.61
C ALA A 37 14.89 -3.79 14.59
N MET A 38 15.64 -3.91 13.48
CA MET A 38 15.45 -4.95 12.48
C MET A 38 16.23 -6.24 12.84
N PRO A 39 15.64 -7.43 12.60
CA PRO A 39 16.34 -8.70 12.71
C PRO A 39 17.64 -8.73 11.90
N GLY A 40 18.65 -9.48 12.37
CA GLY A 40 19.95 -9.59 11.68
C GLY A 40 19.82 -10.12 10.24
N SER A 41 18.91 -11.07 10.02
CA SER A 41 18.60 -11.62 8.71
C SER A 41 18.04 -10.57 7.73
N ASP A 42 17.14 -9.70 8.20
CA ASP A 42 16.55 -8.62 7.41
C ASP A 42 17.56 -7.51 7.10
N ARG A 43 18.42 -7.17 8.06
CA ARG A 43 19.54 -6.24 7.82
C ARG A 43 20.45 -6.76 6.71
N LYS A 44 20.83 -8.03 6.77
CA LYS A 44 21.65 -8.68 5.73
C LYS A 44 20.95 -8.60 4.37
N LYS A 45 19.68 -9.00 4.28
CA LYS A 45 18.88 -8.92 3.04
C LYS A 45 18.86 -7.51 2.45
N PHE A 46 18.68 -6.48 3.29
CA PHE A 46 18.69 -5.10 2.84
C PHE A 46 20.03 -4.71 2.19
N PHE A 47 21.16 -4.95 2.86
CA PHE A 47 22.47 -4.61 2.28
C PHE A 47 22.78 -5.39 1.01
N LEU A 48 22.41 -6.68 0.94
CA LEU A 48 22.51 -7.48 -0.28
C LEU A 48 21.65 -6.93 -1.42
N SER A 49 20.47 -6.37 -1.10
CA SER A 49 19.60 -5.76 -2.11
C SER A 49 20.19 -4.50 -2.73
N LEU A 50 21.03 -3.75 -1.99
CA LEU A 50 21.73 -2.57 -2.51
C LEU A 50 22.84 -2.93 -3.49
N LEU A 51 23.46 -4.10 -3.31
CA LEU A 51 24.51 -4.59 -4.21
C LEU A 51 23.94 -5.20 -5.50
N ASN A 52 22.64 -5.53 -5.53
CA ASN A 52 22.00 -6.11 -6.71
C ASN A 52 21.59 -5.01 -7.72
N PRO A 53 22.19 -4.98 -8.94
CA PRO A 53 21.92 -3.91 -9.90
C PRO A 53 20.45 -3.83 -10.34
N THR A 54 19.76 -4.97 -10.45
CA THR A 54 18.35 -5.00 -10.87
C THR A 54 17.42 -4.38 -9.83
N ILE A 55 17.71 -4.61 -8.55
CA ILE A 55 16.94 -4.02 -7.44
C ILE A 55 17.30 -2.56 -7.29
N MET A 56 18.57 -2.19 -7.41
CA MET A 56 19.01 -0.80 -7.34
C MET A 56 18.38 0.06 -8.45
N TYR A 57 18.36 -0.42 -9.70
CA TYR A 57 17.67 0.27 -10.79
C TYR A 57 16.18 0.45 -10.49
N LYS A 58 15.53 -0.60 -9.98
CA LYS A 58 14.12 -0.53 -9.56
C LYS A 58 13.92 0.51 -8.45
N ASN A 59 14.82 0.58 -7.45
CA ASN A 59 14.75 1.58 -6.38
C ASN A 59 14.85 3.00 -6.92
N ILE A 60 15.82 3.27 -7.78
CA ILE A 60 16.01 4.60 -8.39
C ILE A 60 14.79 4.97 -9.24
N ARG A 61 14.31 4.04 -10.08
CA ARG A 61 13.10 4.23 -10.88
C ARG A 61 11.89 4.54 -10.01
N ASP A 62 11.68 3.78 -8.95
CA ASP A 62 10.54 3.96 -8.04
C ASP A 62 10.64 5.30 -7.29
N VAL A 63 11.84 5.72 -6.84
CA VAL A 63 12.03 7.05 -6.21
C VAL A 63 11.67 8.17 -7.18
N ILE A 64 12.14 8.12 -8.42
CA ILE A 64 11.82 9.14 -9.43
C ILE A 64 10.32 9.11 -9.78
N CYS A 65 9.76 7.93 -10.02
CA CYS A 65 8.37 7.80 -10.45
C CYS A 65 7.36 8.09 -9.33
N ASP A 66 7.63 7.65 -8.10
CA ASP A 66 6.69 7.71 -6.98
C ASP A 66 6.89 8.98 -6.12
N CYS A 67 8.13 9.37 -5.81
CA CYS A 67 8.41 10.53 -4.96
C CYS A 67 8.51 11.85 -5.74
N LEU A 68 9.13 11.83 -6.92
CA LEU A 68 9.40 13.07 -7.67
C LEU A 68 8.26 13.39 -8.65
N LEU A 69 7.89 12.43 -9.51
CA LEU A 69 6.88 12.61 -10.55
C LEU A 69 5.47 12.20 -10.13
N HIS A 70 5.32 11.49 -9.01
CA HIS A 70 4.03 11.01 -8.49
C HIS A 70 3.12 10.30 -9.53
N ILE A 71 3.69 9.46 -10.40
CA ILE A 71 3.00 8.80 -11.52
C ILE A 71 1.78 7.99 -11.05
N LYS A 72 1.86 7.35 -9.87
CA LYS A 72 0.73 6.61 -9.30
C LYS A 72 -0.48 7.49 -8.99
N ILE A 73 -0.25 8.75 -8.61
CA ILE A 73 -1.31 9.73 -8.35
C ILE A 73 -1.87 10.26 -9.69
N PHE A 74 -0.99 10.51 -10.68
CA PHE A 74 -1.42 10.89 -12.03
C PHE A 74 -2.38 9.89 -12.66
N LYS A 75 -2.09 8.59 -12.54
CA LYS A 75 -2.96 7.50 -13.03
C LYS A 75 -4.36 7.48 -12.39
N ARG A 76 -4.56 8.20 -11.28
CA ARG A 76 -5.85 8.31 -10.59
C ARG A 76 -6.59 9.59 -10.92
N ASN A 77 -5.88 10.71 -10.83
CA ASN A 77 -6.41 12.02 -11.14
C ASN A 77 -5.25 12.89 -11.60
N ALA A 78 -5.28 13.31 -12.87
CA ALA A 78 -4.20 14.08 -13.48
C ALA A 78 -3.97 15.41 -12.76
N LEU A 79 -5.04 16.11 -12.36
CA LEU A 79 -4.94 17.40 -11.68
C LEU A 79 -4.33 17.26 -10.27
N LEU A 80 -4.71 16.21 -9.54
CA LEU A 80 -4.11 15.88 -8.23
C LEU A 80 -2.65 15.45 -8.36
N GLY A 81 -2.31 14.73 -9.44
CA GLY A 81 -0.94 14.32 -9.78
C GLY A 81 -0.07 15.54 -10.07
N TYR A 82 -0.53 16.41 -10.97
CA TYR A 82 0.17 17.65 -11.34
C TYR A 82 0.45 18.52 -10.13
N MET A 83 -0.55 18.74 -9.26
CA MET A 83 -0.37 19.54 -8.04
C MET A 83 0.77 19.04 -7.15
N HIS A 84 0.95 17.73 -6.96
CA HIS A 84 2.05 17.22 -6.14
C HIS A 84 3.37 17.22 -6.90
N ALA A 85 3.35 16.79 -8.17
CA ALA A 85 4.55 16.72 -8.99
C ALA A 85 5.16 18.10 -9.22
N SER A 86 4.36 19.13 -9.48
CA SER A 86 4.88 20.49 -9.67
C SER A 86 5.56 21.05 -8.42
N ILE A 87 5.06 20.71 -7.22
CA ILE A 87 5.73 21.05 -5.95
C ILE A 87 7.03 20.27 -5.76
N ALA A 88 7.00 18.93 -5.89
CA ALA A 88 8.16 18.08 -5.63
C ALA A 88 9.25 18.22 -6.70
N PHE A 89 8.90 18.05 -7.98
CA PHE A 89 9.79 18.18 -9.12
C PHE A 89 10.29 19.61 -9.30
N GLY A 90 9.40 20.60 -9.17
CA GLY A 90 9.79 22.00 -9.27
C GLY A 90 10.77 22.40 -8.18
N TRP A 91 10.52 22.01 -6.92
CA TRP A 91 11.46 22.30 -5.83
C TRP A 91 12.79 21.57 -6.00
N PHE A 92 12.78 20.29 -6.42
CA PHE A 92 13.99 19.55 -6.74
C PHE A 92 14.81 20.26 -7.83
N MET A 93 14.17 20.71 -8.91
CA MET A 93 14.86 21.43 -9.98
C MET A 93 15.45 22.76 -9.52
N LEU A 94 14.75 23.52 -8.66
CA LEU A 94 15.30 24.75 -8.06
C LEU A 94 16.56 24.48 -7.23
N ILE A 95 16.61 23.36 -6.49
CA ILE A 95 17.80 22.98 -5.71
C ILE A 95 18.93 22.58 -6.64
N VAL A 96 18.67 21.73 -7.64
CA VAL A 96 19.68 21.24 -8.59
C VAL A 96 20.27 22.40 -9.39
N LEU A 97 19.43 23.26 -9.96
CA LEU A 97 19.87 24.42 -10.73
C LEU A 97 20.68 25.39 -9.87
N GLY A 98 20.27 25.64 -8.62
CA GLY A 98 21.04 26.47 -7.70
C GLY A 98 22.43 25.91 -7.40
N HIS A 99 22.57 24.57 -7.25
CA HIS A 99 23.88 23.95 -7.06
C HIS A 99 24.75 24.02 -8.32
N ILE A 100 24.16 23.80 -9.50
CA ILE A 100 24.85 23.95 -10.78
C ILE A 100 25.33 25.40 -10.96
N GLU A 101 24.52 26.39 -10.58
CA GLU A 101 24.88 27.80 -10.64
C GLU A 101 26.08 28.13 -9.74
N VAL A 102 26.09 27.62 -8.50
CA VAL A 102 27.25 27.76 -7.60
C VAL A 102 28.49 27.08 -8.18
N MET A 103 28.36 25.85 -8.68
CA MET A 103 29.48 25.11 -9.28
C MET A 103 30.10 25.83 -10.48
N LEU A 104 29.29 26.52 -11.30
CA LEU A 104 29.77 27.19 -12.50
C LEU A 104 30.32 28.59 -12.24
N PHE A 105 29.71 29.36 -11.34
CA PHE A 105 30.06 30.78 -11.15
C PHE A 105 30.85 31.07 -9.88
N VAL A 106 30.75 30.23 -8.85
CA VAL A 106 31.43 30.42 -7.55
C VAL A 106 31.89 29.06 -6.97
N PRO A 107 32.76 28.30 -7.69
CA PRO A 107 33.12 26.94 -7.32
C PRO A 107 33.76 26.82 -5.93
N GLN A 108 34.42 27.87 -5.43
CA GLN A 108 35.03 27.91 -4.10
C GLN A 108 34.00 27.81 -2.95
N ARG A 109 32.71 28.01 -3.22
CA ARG A 109 31.63 27.85 -2.23
C ARG A 109 30.86 26.54 -2.37
N ASN A 110 31.28 25.67 -3.29
CA ASN A 110 30.68 24.36 -3.47
C ASN A 110 30.80 23.53 -2.17
N GLY A 111 29.68 22.94 -1.72
CA GLY A 111 29.61 22.19 -0.46
C GLY A 111 28.99 22.92 0.72
N THR A 112 28.80 24.25 0.63
CA THR A 112 28.01 24.99 1.65
C THR A 112 26.51 24.85 1.34
N LEU A 113 25.75 24.18 2.21
CA LEU A 113 24.34 23.83 1.92
C LEU A 113 23.40 25.04 1.83
N HIS A 114 23.68 26.14 2.52
CA HIS A 114 22.85 27.35 2.50
C HIS A 114 23.11 28.22 1.27
N TYR A 115 24.33 28.21 0.73
CA TYR A 115 24.74 29.16 -0.31
C TYR A 115 23.96 29.01 -1.63
N PRO A 116 23.72 27.79 -2.18
CA PRO A 116 22.87 27.62 -3.36
C PRO A 116 21.43 28.11 -3.18
N ILE A 117 20.91 28.08 -1.95
CA ILE A 117 19.52 28.45 -1.63
C ILE A 117 19.37 29.97 -1.54
N PHE A 118 20.38 30.65 -0.99
CA PHE A 118 20.41 32.10 -0.83
C PHE A 118 21.33 32.78 -1.85
N TYR A 119 21.61 32.12 -2.97
CA TYR A 119 22.58 32.56 -3.99
C TYR A 119 22.34 34.00 -4.45
N ARG A 120 21.06 34.34 -4.70
CA ARG A 120 20.62 35.65 -5.18
C ARG A 120 20.86 36.80 -4.21
N PHE A 121 21.08 36.51 -2.92
CA PHE A 121 21.48 37.52 -1.94
C PHE A 121 22.99 37.79 -1.98
N PHE A 122 23.79 36.73 -2.13
CA PHE A 122 25.25 36.80 -2.02
C PHE A 122 25.95 37.20 -3.32
N VAL A 123 25.31 37.06 -4.48
CA VAL A 123 25.93 37.31 -5.78
C VAL A 123 25.22 38.43 -6.53
N ALA A 124 25.99 39.41 -7.00
CA ALA A 124 25.53 40.49 -7.88
C ALA A 124 25.86 40.20 -9.35
N GLU A 125 24.94 40.56 -10.25
CA GLU A 125 25.18 40.49 -11.69
C GLU A 125 25.90 41.78 -12.14
N GLN A 126 27.01 41.63 -12.87
CA GLN A 126 27.77 42.78 -13.41
C GLN A 126 27.73 42.85 -14.94
N ASN A 127 27.61 41.70 -15.63
CA ASN A 127 27.56 41.61 -17.09
C ASN A 127 26.46 40.61 -17.49
N ALA A 128 25.54 41.02 -18.35
CA ALA A 128 24.48 40.16 -18.89
C ALA A 128 25.11 39.11 -19.82
N THR A 129 25.29 37.89 -19.31
CA THR A 129 25.80 36.76 -20.11
C THR A 129 24.65 35.86 -20.55
N LEU A 130 24.73 35.30 -21.77
CA LEU A 130 23.71 34.38 -22.29
C LEU A 130 23.50 33.18 -21.34
N LYS A 131 24.59 32.65 -20.76
CA LYS A 131 24.52 31.57 -19.76
C LYS A 131 23.74 32.00 -18.52
N GLY A 132 24.00 33.19 -17.97
CA GLY A 132 23.25 33.74 -16.83
C GLY A 132 21.77 33.91 -17.13
N ALA A 133 21.43 34.46 -18.30
CA ALA A 133 20.04 34.65 -18.72
C ALA A 133 19.24 33.33 -18.80
N VAL A 134 19.86 32.25 -19.29
CA VAL A 134 19.23 30.92 -19.33
C VAL A 134 18.95 30.39 -17.92
N PHE A 135 19.90 30.54 -16.99
CA PHE A 135 19.69 30.11 -15.60
C PHE A 135 18.60 30.93 -14.91
N PHE A 136 18.55 32.26 -15.11
CA PHE A 136 17.48 33.09 -14.56
C PHE A 136 16.12 32.70 -15.10
N PHE A 137 16.02 32.42 -16.41
CA PHE A 137 14.79 31.90 -17.01
C PHE A 137 14.37 30.56 -16.40
N LEU A 138 15.28 29.59 -16.28
CA LEU A 138 14.97 28.28 -15.73
C LEU A 138 14.55 28.36 -14.26
N MET A 139 15.21 29.21 -13.45
CA MET A 139 14.84 29.43 -12.05
C MET A 139 13.43 30.03 -11.92
N ASP A 140 13.12 31.09 -12.68
CA ASP A 140 11.77 31.69 -12.70
C ASP A 140 10.72 30.70 -13.23
N PHE A 141 11.04 29.90 -14.24
CA PHE A 141 10.16 28.86 -14.80
C PHE A 141 9.80 27.81 -13.75
N PHE A 142 10.80 27.22 -13.07
CA PHE A 142 10.52 26.22 -12.04
C PHE A 142 9.88 26.82 -10.80
N LEU A 143 10.19 28.08 -10.46
CA LEU A 143 9.49 28.80 -9.40
C LEU A 143 8.00 28.96 -9.74
N LEU A 144 7.67 29.34 -10.98
CA LEU A 144 6.28 29.40 -11.45
C LEU A 144 5.59 28.03 -11.39
N VAL A 145 6.28 26.95 -11.78
CA VAL A 145 5.76 25.57 -11.68
C VAL A 145 5.43 25.22 -10.23
N VAL A 146 6.29 25.56 -9.26
CA VAL A 146 5.99 25.31 -7.84
C VAL A 146 4.82 26.16 -7.36
N LEU A 147 4.79 27.45 -7.73
CA LEU A 147 3.72 28.37 -7.34
C LEU A 147 2.36 27.92 -7.91
N SER A 148 2.31 27.40 -9.13
CA SER A 148 1.08 26.81 -9.69
C SER A 148 0.60 25.60 -8.88
N GLY A 149 1.53 24.76 -8.43
CA GLY A 149 1.26 23.63 -7.52
C GLY A 149 0.69 24.07 -6.17
N ILE A 150 1.28 25.09 -5.56
CA ILE A 150 0.81 25.66 -4.29
C ILE A 150 -0.58 26.29 -4.47
N GLY A 151 -0.80 27.03 -5.55
CA GLY A 151 -2.11 27.60 -5.88
C GLY A 151 -3.19 26.52 -5.99
N LEU A 152 -2.90 25.41 -6.69
CA LEU A 152 -3.80 24.25 -6.75
C LEU A 152 -3.99 23.58 -5.37
N ALA A 153 -2.94 23.52 -4.54
CA ALA A 153 -3.04 22.99 -3.18
C ALA A 153 -3.89 23.87 -2.24
N MET A 154 -3.87 25.19 -2.44
CA MET A 154 -4.76 26.12 -1.75
C MET A 154 -6.19 25.97 -2.26
N TYR A 155 -6.40 25.92 -3.58
CA TYR A 155 -7.71 25.72 -4.20
C TYR A 155 -8.37 24.40 -3.73
N LYS A 156 -7.59 23.32 -3.68
CA LYS A 156 -8.00 22.02 -3.12
C LYS A 156 -8.61 22.12 -1.73
N ARG A 157 -8.11 23.03 -0.91
CA ARG A 157 -8.57 23.17 0.48
C ARG A 157 -9.94 23.82 0.56
N ILE A 158 -10.31 24.63 -0.43
CA ILE A 158 -11.62 25.26 -0.57
C ILE A 158 -12.58 24.29 -1.27
N ARG A 159 -12.17 23.63 -2.36
CA ARG A 159 -12.99 22.68 -3.13
C ARG A 159 -12.30 21.34 -3.34
N SER A 160 -12.30 20.47 -2.33
CA SER A 160 -11.66 19.14 -2.42
C SER A 160 -12.32 18.20 -3.43
N THR A 161 -13.61 18.38 -3.68
CA THR A 161 -14.39 17.58 -4.64
C THR A 161 -13.97 17.80 -6.09
N ALA A 162 -13.53 19.02 -6.44
CA ALA A 162 -13.02 19.33 -7.78
C ALA A 162 -11.77 18.51 -8.15
N LEU A 163 -11.03 18.03 -7.13
CA LEU A 163 -9.85 17.17 -7.29
C LEU A 163 -10.16 15.68 -7.08
N GLY A 164 -11.43 15.30 -7.15
CA GLY A 164 -11.88 13.91 -7.07
C GLY A 164 -11.80 13.27 -5.69
N MET A 165 -11.62 14.06 -4.62
CA MET A 165 -11.60 13.54 -3.24
C MET A 165 -12.89 13.90 -2.51
N ARG A 166 -13.59 12.89 -2.02
CA ARG A 166 -14.84 13.09 -1.27
C ARG A 166 -14.58 13.45 0.18
N ARG A 167 -13.53 12.89 0.78
CA ARG A 167 -13.22 13.09 2.20
C ARG A 167 -11.72 13.36 2.42
N THR A 168 -11.42 14.36 3.24
CA THR A 168 -10.04 14.74 3.59
C THR A 168 -9.75 14.51 5.07
N THR A 169 -8.48 14.31 5.38
CA THR A 169 -8.06 14.18 6.78
C THR A 169 -7.97 15.55 7.46
N LYS A 170 -8.40 15.63 8.72
CA LYS A 170 -8.19 16.83 9.55
C LYS A 170 -6.71 16.94 9.96
N PRO A 171 -6.02 18.08 9.73
CA PRO A 171 -4.63 18.30 10.14
C PRO A 171 -4.53 18.54 11.65
N CYS A 172 -3.42 18.11 12.26
CA CYS A 172 -3.08 18.45 13.64
C CYS A 172 -2.46 19.86 13.74
N PHE A 173 -2.03 20.26 14.95
CA PHE A 173 -1.32 21.52 15.15
C PHE A 173 0.00 21.58 14.36
N ALA A 174 0.89 20.60 14.54
CA ALA A 174 2.16 20.52 13.80
C ALA A 174 1.95 20.45 12.28
N ASP A 175 0.91 19.75 11.81
CA ASP A 175 0.53 19.71 10.40
C ASP A 175 0.14 21.10 9.88
N ARG A 176 -0.54 21.92 10.70
CA ARG A 176 -0.93 23.29 10.33
C ARG A 176 0.29 24.20 10.26
N VAL A 177 1.19 24.14 11.25
CA VAL A 177 2.44 24.91 11.25
C VAL A 177 3.27 24.60 10.01
N ALA A 178 3.55 23.32 9.77
CA ALA A 178 4.32 22.89 8.60
C ALA A 178 3.62 23.24 7.27
N LEU A 179 2.28 23.17 7.21
CA LEU A 179 1.51 23.57 6.02
C LEU A 179 1.67 25.06 5.74
N TRP A 180 1.50 25.92 6.74
CA TRP A 180 1.63 27.37 6.56
C TRP A 180 3.06 27.77 6.17
N CYS A 181 4.08 27.16 6.78
CA CYS A 181 5.48 27.37 6.39
C CYS A 181 5.70 26.93 4.93
N LEU A 182 5.21 25.74 4.54
CA LEU A 182 5.35 25.25 3.16
C LEU A 182 4.69 26.18 2.14
N TRP A 183 3.51 26.73 2.47
CA TRP A 183 2.80 27.68 1.61
C TRP A 183 3.48 29.04 1.52
N SER A 184 4.23 29.45 2.55
CA SER A 184 4.93 30.74 2.54
C SER A 184 6.32 30.69 1.94
N ILE A 185 7.02 29.54 1.95
CA ILE A 185 8.41 29.39 1.45
C ILE A 185 8.58 29.98 0.04
N PHE A 186 7.77 29.59 -0.94
CA PHE A 186 7.97 30.00 -2.32
C PHE A 186 7.45 31.41 -2.64
N PRO A 187 6.32 31.88 -2.09
CA PRO A 187 5.95 33.29 -2.17
C PRO A 187 7.00 34.22 -1.52
N LEU A 188 7.53 33.86 -0.35
CA LEU A 188 8.60 34.63 0.29
C LEU A 188 9.88 34.60 -0.52
N ARG A 189 10.20 33.46 -1.16
CA ARG A 189 11.31 33.37 -2.11
C ARG A 189 11.12 34.30 -3.30
N LEU A 190 9.94 34.30 -3.92
CA LEU A 190 9.62 35.18 -5.04
C LEU A 190 9.77 36.66 -4.65
N LEU A 191 9.30 37.04 -3.45
CA LEU A 191 9.46 38.41 -2.95
C LEU A 191 10.92 38.75 -2.68
N ALA A 192 11.67 37.86 -2.02
CA ALA A 192 13.08 38.09 -1.70
C ALA A 192 13.95 38.20 -2.96
N GLU A 193 13.75 37.31 -3.93
CA GLU A 193 14.42 37.36 -5.24
C GLU A 193 13.94 38.56 -6.06
N GLY A 194 12.65 38.91 -6.01
CA GLY A 194 12.09 40.10 -6.66
C GLY A 194 12.72 41.40 -6.16
N PHE A 195 12.75 41.63 -4.84
CA PHE A 195 13.39 42.82 -4.26
C PHE A 195 14.90 42.88 -4.53
N THR A 196 15.55 41.73 -4.72
CA THR A 196 16.99 41.68 -5.05
C THR A 196 17.25 41.72 -6.57
N ALA A 197 16.22 41.62 -7.41
CA ALA A 197 16.37 41.48 -8.87
C ALA A 197 17.06 42.68 -9.54
N GLY A 198 16.98 43.88 -8.93
CA GLY A 198 17.71 45.06 -9.39
C GLY A 198 19.24 44.97 -9.19
N ILE A 199 19.72 44.08 -8.32
CA ILE A 199 21.13 43.93 -7.94
C ILE A 199 21.71 42.60 -8.47
N SER A 200 20.97 41.50 -8.30
CA SER A 200 21.45 40.14 -8.60
C SER A 200 20.97 39.57 -9.95
N GLY A 201 20.21 40.37 -10.71
CA GLY A 201 19.59 39.93 -11.95
C GLY A 201 18.28 39.19 -11.73
N GLY A 202 17.41 39.19 -12.74
CA GLY A 202 16.10 38.55 -12.72
C GLY A 202 15.54 38.31 -14.11
N SER A 203 14.48 37.52 -14.21
CA SER A 203 13.82 37.15 -15.47
C SER A 203 12.36 37.60 -15.49
N PHE A 204 11.48 36.85 -16.17
CA PHE A 204 10.11 37.23 -16.47
C PHE A 204 9.17 37.24 -15.25
N LEU A 205 9.52 36.59 -14.14
CA LEU A 205 8.68 36.54 -12.95
C LEU A 205 9.19 37.52 -11.89
N THR A 206 10.50 37.52 -11.65
CA THR A 206 11.16 38.33 -10.61
C THR A 206 11.21 39.82 -10.95
N LYS A 207 11.46 40.20 -12.22
CA LYS A 207 11.49 41.62 -12.64
C LYS A 207 10.13 42.32 -12.53
N PRO A 208 9.00 41.75 -13.03
CA PRO A 208 7.70 42.40 -12.88
C PRO A 208 7.27 42.53 -11.41
N VAL A 209 7.57 41.52 -10.58
CA VAL A 209 7.32 41.59 -9.13
C VAL A 209 8.10 42.74 -8.50
N ASN A 210 9.38 42.88 -8.85
CA ASN A 210 10.20 44.01 -8.40
C ASN A 210 9.58 45.36 -8.78
N MET A 211 9.15 45.52 -10.05
CA MET A 211 8.51 46.75 -10.53
C MET A 211 7.19 47.06 -9.81
N LEU A 212 6.39 46.03 -9.55
CA LEU A 212 5.11 46.17 -8.86
C LEU A 212 5.30 46.71 -7.43
N PHE A 213 6.27 46.16 -6.70
CA PHE A 213 6.49 46.53 -5.30
C PHE A 213 7.42 47.74 -5.09
N ALA A 214 8.26 48.09 -6.07
CA ALA A 214 9.06 49.30 -6.05
C ALA A 214 8.21 50.56 -5.81
N ASN A 215 6.98 50.57 -6.34
CA ASN A 215 6.04 51.68 -6.21
C ASN A 215 5.33 51.76 -4.86
N PHE A 216 5.33 50.69 -4.05
CA PHE A 216 4.52 50.60 -2.83
C PHE A 216 5.35 50.44 -1.55
N LEU A 217 6.47 49.70 -1.58
CA LEU A 217 7.19 49.27 -0.37
C LEU A 217 8.62 49.81 -0.25
N GLY A 218 9.24 50.29 -1.33
CA GLY A 218 10.65 50.68 -1.36
C GLY A 218 11.59 49.46 -1.29
N ASN A 219 12.42 49.26 -2.31
CA ASN A 219 13.11 47.98 -2.50
C ASN A 219 14.20 47.70 -1.45
N ASP A 220 15.09 48.67 -1.17
CA ASP A 220 16.28 48.42 -0.36
C ASP A 220 15.97 48.10 1.11
N MET A 221 14.92 48.70 1.66
CA MET A 221 14.47 48.47 3.04
C MET A 221 13.88 47.07 3.26
N ASN A 222 13.37 46.42 2.20
CA ASN A 222 12.64 45.16 2.30
C ASN A 222 13.45 43.93 1.88
N ILE A 223 14.65 44.10 1.30
CA ILE A 223 15.53 42.99 0.95
C ILE A 223 15.82 42.15 2.19
N LEU A 224 16.44 42.71 3.22
CA LEU A 224 16.87 41.93 4.39
C LEU A 224 15.69 41.31 5.17
N PRO A 225 14.59 42.04 5.47
CA PRO A 225 13.42 41.44 6.14
C PRO A 225 12.79 40.27 5.38
N THR A 226 12.70 40.33 4.04
CA THR A 226 12.12 39.22 3.27
C THR A 226 13.02 37.99 3.23
N TRP A 227 14.34 38.17 3.17
CA TRP A 227 15.30 37.06 3.33
C TRP A 227 15.24 36.42 4.72
N TRP A 228 15.09 37.21 5.78
CA TRP A 228 14.82 36.71 7.14
C TRP A 228 13.52 35.91 7.21
N ALA A 229 12.44 36.43 6.62
CA ALA A 229 11.15 35.74 6.59
C ALA A 229 11.23 34.41 5.84
N TYR A 230 11.90 34.39 4.68
CA TYR A 230 12.12 33.18 3.88
C TYR A 230 12.95 32.13 4.64
N SER A 231 14.08 32.55 5.23
CA SER A 231 14.93 31.68 6.03
C SER A 231 14.22 31.12 7.26
N THR A 232 13.44 31.96 7.95
CA THR A 232 12.63 31.56 9.11
C THR A 232 11.54 30.57 8.71
N ALA A 233 10.85 30.77 7.59
CA ALA A 233 9.84 29.85 7.08
C ALA A 233 10.45 28.47 6.77
N LEU A 234 11.63 28.41 6.16
CA LEU A 234 12.36 27.16 5.92
C LEU A 234 12.80 26.49 7.23
N GLY A 235 13.37 27.26 8.15
CA GLY A 235 13.82 26.76 9.46
C GLY A 235 12.67 26.15 10.26
N LEU A 236 11.56 26.87 10.39
CA LEU A 236 10.35 26.38 11.07
C LEU A 236 9.75 25.16 10.38
N PHE A 237 9.78 25.10 9.04
CA PHE A 237 9.34 23.91 8.31
C PHE A 237 10.15 22.68 8.69
N PHE A 238 11.49 22.76 8.72
CA PHE A 238 12.34 21.63 9.11
C PHE A 238 12.17 21.21 10.58
N LEU A 239 11.99 22.17 11.49
CA LEU A 239 11.70 21.88 12.90
C LEU A 239 10.34 21.19 13.09
N ALA A 240 9.32 21.57 12.32
CA ALA A 240 7.99 20.98 12.38
C ALA A 240 7.89 19.63 11.65
N LEU A 241 8.82 19.32 10.73
CA LEU A 241 8.76 18.17 9.83
C LEU A 241 8.61 16.83 10.59
N PRO A 242 9.40 16.49 11.61
CA PRO A 242 9.31 15.20 12.33
C PRO A 242 7.96 14.92 13.00
N PHE A 243 7.26 15.98 13.39
CA PHE A 243 6.01 15.90 14.13
C PHE A 243 4.77 16.03 13.24
N SER A 244 4.98 16.19 11.94
CA SER A 244 3.94 16.41 10.94
C SER A 244 3.78 15.23 9.99
N ARG A 245 2.74 15.25 9.16
CA ARG A 245 2.58 14.32 8.05
C ARG A 245 3.64 14.46 6.95
N TYR A 246 4.41 15.56 6.92
CA TYR A 246 5.45 15.81 5.91
C TYR A 246 6.74 15.01 6.15
N MET A 247 6.85 14.30 7.29
CA MET A 247 7.89 13.30 7.52
C MET A 247 7.95 12.21 6.45
N HIS A 248 6.87 12.02 5.66
CA HIS A 248 6.91 11.12 4.52
C HIS A 248 7.95 11.51 3.45
N ILE A 249 8.30 12.79 3.31
CA ILE A 249 9.24 13.25 2.26
C ILE A 249 10.57 12.49 2.33
N PRO A 250 11.32 12.49 3.45
CA PRO A 250 12.54 11.69 3.57
C PRO A 250 12.28 10.20 3.82
N THR A 251 11.20 9.85 4.53
CA THR A 251 10.98 8.45 4.94
C THR A 251 10.44 7.56 3.83
N GLU A 252 9.71 8.12 2.86
CA GLU A 252 9.22 7.37 1.69
C GLU A 252 10.38 6.87 0.82
N VAL A 253 11.43 7.69 0.65
CA VAL A 253 12.66 7.27 -0.03
C VAL A 253 13.24 6.04 0.68
N LEU A 254 13.50 6.11 1.98
CA LEU A 254 14.00 4.96 2.75
C LEU A 254 13.07 3.74 2.64
N TYR A 255 11.75 3.95 2.72
CA TYR A 255 10.77 2.88 2.67
C TYR A 255 10.74 2.17 1.32
N ILE A 256 10.95 2.87 0.20
CA ILE A 256 11.03 2.24 -1.13
C ILE A 256 12.16 1.20 -1.16
N PHE A 257 13.34 1.54 -0.64
CA PHE A 257 14.46 0.61 -0.58
C PHE A 257 14.16 -0.59 0.34
N LEU A 258 13.59 -0.34 1.51
CA LEU A 258 13.22 -1.41 2.46
C LEU A 258 12.13 -2.34 1.88
N ARG A 259 11.12 -1.79 1.20
CA ARG A 259 10.04 -2.56 0.56
C ARG A 259 10.55 -3.39 -0.61
N ASN A 260 11.37 -2.81 -1.48
CA ASN A 260 11.92 -3.51 -2.64
C ASN A 260 12.94 -4.59 -2.27
N ALA A 261 13.52 -4.53 -1.07
CA ALA A 261 14.32 -5.61 -0.48
C ALA A 261 13.47 -6.82 -0.04
N GLY A 262 12.13 -6.73 -0.07
CA GLY A 262 11.23 -7.85 0.25
C GLY A 262 11.12 -8.15 1.74
N LEU A 263 11.33 -7.14 2.61
CA LEU A 263 11.24 -7.29 4.06
C LEU A 263 9.78 -7.45 4.51
N LYS A 264 9.56 -8.26 5.55
CA LYS A 264 8.23 -8.48 6.16
C LYS A 264 8.09 -7.70 7.46
N ILE A 265 6.85 -7.39 7.85
CA ILE A 265 6.55 -6.70 9.11
C ILE A 265 6.57 -7.73 10.25
N HIS A 266 7.54 -7.60 11.16
CA HIS A 266 7.64 -8.45 12.36
C HIS A 266 7.03 -7.83 13.62
N HIS A 267 7.03 -6.50 13.72
CA HIS A 267 6.54 -5.78 14.89
C HIS A 267 5.70 -4.58 14.42
N PRO A 268 4.58 -4.22 15.09
CA PRO A 268 3.68 -3.18 14.60
C PRO A 268 4.25 -1.76 14.51
N ARG A 269 5.42 -1.51 15.12
CA ARG A 269 5.99 -0.17 15.29
C ARG A 269 7.52 -0.08 15.25
N LYS A 270 8.22 -1.18 14.95
CA LYS A 270 9.70 -1.23 15.00
C LYS A 270 10.23 -1.67 13.64
N GLY A 271 11.46 -1.27 13.31
CA GLY A 271 12.12 -1.65 12.06
C GLY A 271 11.33 -1.16 10.84
N LEU A 272 11.03 -2.07 9.91
CA LEU A 272 10.26 -1.78 8.69
C LEU A 272 8.95 -1.03 8.97
N ALA A 273 8.21 -1.44 10.01
CA ALA A 273 6.93 -0.83 10.34
C ALA A 273 7.06 0.64 10.74
N GLU A 274 8.16 1.03 11.40
CA GLU A 274 8.40 2.42 11.76
C GLU A 274 8.59 3.27 10.51
N ALA A 275 9.48 2.85 9.60
CA ALA A 275 9.71 3.53 8.32
C ALA A 275 8.41 3.64 7.51
N GLU A 276 7.64 2.57 7.44
CA GLU A 276 6.35 2.54 6.74
C GLU A 276 5.31 3.49 7.37
N ILE A 277 5.20 3.47 8.70
CA ILE A 277 4.29 4.34 9.44
C ILE A 277 4.60 5.80 9.15
N TYR A 278 5.87 6.22 9.13
CA TYR A 278 6.27 7.61 8.85
C TYR A 278 6.20 7.98 7.36
N SER A 279 6.25 7.01 6.45
CA SER A 279 6.06 7.20 5.00
C SER A 279 4.62 7.54 4.60
N CYS A 280 3.63 7.30 5.45
CA CYS A 280 2.24 7.64 5.13
C CYS A 280 1.99 9.17 5.02
N SER A 281 1.77 9.69 3.82
CA SER A 281 1.47 11.12 3.60
C SER A 281 0.12 11.59 4.18
N SER A 282 -0.71 10.68 4.72
CA SER A 282 -2.07 10.97 5.17
C SER A 282 -2.94 11.64 4.09
N CYS A 283 -2.75 11.28 2.82
CA CYS A 283 -3.44 11.88 1.67
C CYS A 283 -4.97 11.67 1.68
N GLY A 284 -5.45 10.59 2.31
CA GLY A 284 -6.89 10.32 2.47
C GLY A 284 -7.50 9.40 1.40
N LEU A 285 -6.77 8.96 0.37
CA LEU A 285 -7.30 8.06 -0.67
C LEU A 285 -7.89 6.76 -0.09
N CYS A 286 -7.28 6.24 0.98
CA CYS A 286 -7.79 5.04 1.65
C CYS A 286 -9.13 5.26 2.37
N ILE A 287 -9.54 6.52 2.63
CA ILE A 287 -10.85 6.84 3.21
C ILE A 287 -11.91 6.60 2.15
N ASP A 288 -11.77 7.18 0.97
CA ASP A 288 -12.77 7.03 -0.11
C ASP A 288 -12.83 5.59 -0.62
N ALA A 289 -11.72 4.86 -0.52
CA ALA A 289 -11.61 3.45 -0.83
C ALA A 289 -12.34 2.49 0.12
N CYS A 290 -12.40 2.83 1.42
CA CYS A 290 -12.72 1.86 2.46
C CYS A 290 -14.21 1.50 2.43
N PRO A 291 -14.59 0.22 2.26
CA PRO A 291 -16.00 -0.18 2.23
C PRO A 291 -16.73 0.15 3.54
N MET A 292 -16.03 0.16 4.68
CA MET A 292 -16.64 0.51 5.97
C MET A 292 -17.19 1.95 6.00
N ASN A 293 -16.71 2.83 5.11
CA ASN A 293 -17.04 4.25 5.11
C ASN A 293 -18.36 4.61 4.42
N ILE A 294 -19.09 3.60 3.93
CA ILE A 294 -20.51 3.72 3.54
C ILE A 294 -21.27 4.41 4.68
N GLN A 295 -21.00 4.00 5.92
CA GLN A 295 -21.50 4.69 7.10
C GLN A 295 -20.48 5.72 7.60
N LYS A 296 -20.91 6.98 7.68
CA LYS A 296 -20.06 8.10 8.15
C LYS A 296 -19.48 7.84 9.55
N LYS A 297 -20.21 7.16 10.44
CA LYS A 297 -19.74 6.80 11.80
C LYS A 297 -18.47 5.95 11.80
N ASN A 298 -18.22 5.19 10.73
CA ASN A 298 -17.10 4.25 10.62
C ASN A 298 -15.85 4.88 9.98
N LEU A 299 -15.91 6.17 9.58
CA LEU A 299 -14.78 6.91 9.00
C LEU A 299 -13.50 6.80 9.84
N LYS A 300 -13.66 6.87 11.17
CA LYS A 300 -12.57 6.78 12.16
C LYS A 300 -11.80 5.46 12.12
N TYR A 301 -12.36 4.41 11.50
CA TYR A 301 -11.74 3.09 11.35
C TYR A 301 -10.95 2.91 10.05
N SER A 302 -10.79 3.97 9.25
CA SER A 302 -10.00 3.94 8.02
C SER A 302 -8.49 3.78 8.30
N SER A 303 -7.76 3.17 7.36
CA SER A 303 -6.32 2.92 7.50
C SER A 303 -5.47 4.16 7.79
N VAL A 304 -5.82 5.34 7.25
CA VAL A 304 -5.08 6.58 7.55
C VAL A 304 -5.16 6.98 9.02
N TYR A 305 -6.32 6.77 9.67
CA TYR A 305 -6.46 7.04 11.10
C TYR A 305 -5.71 6.00 11.93
N PHE A 306 -5.72 4.73 11.51
CA PHE A 306 -4.90 3.69 12.13
C PHE A 306 -3.40 4.06 12.13
N VAL A 307 -2.84 4.40 10.97
CA VAL A 307 -1.41 4.78 10.86
C VAL A 307 -1.12 6.05 11.66
N ARG A 308 -2.04 7.03 11.67
CA ARG A 308 -1.92 8.23 12.49
C ARG A 308 -1.87 7.91 13.99
N PHE A 309 -2.73 7.01 14.47
CA PHE A 309 -2.71 6.61 15.87
C PHE A 309 -1.49 5.78 16.21
N GLN A 310 -0.95 4.99 15.28
CA GLN A 310 0.35 4.33 15.43
C GLN A 310 1.48 5.34 15.65
N ARG A 311 1.56 6.42 14.87
CA ARG A 311 2.53 7.51 15.09
C ARG A 311 2.44 8.11 16.50
N ARG A 312 1.22 8.25 17.02
CA ARG A 312 0.94 8.89 18.31
C ARG A 312 0.89 7.94 19.50
N ASN A 313 1.16 6.65 19.30
CA ASN A 313 1.09 5.63 20.36
C ASN A 313 -0.27 5.53 21.09
N ASN A 314 -1.40 5.73 20.40
CA ASN A 314 -2.71 5.62 21.06
C ASN A 314 -3.22 4.16 21.04
N LYS A 315 -2.78 3.33 21.99
CA LYS A 315 -3.06 1.89 22.03
C LYS A 315 -4.55 1.53 21.91
N LYS A 316 -5.43 2.23 22.65
CA LYS A 316 -6.88 1.96 22.65
C LYS A 316 -7.49 2.10 21.26
N LYS A 317 -7.23 3.21 20.56
CA LYS A 317 -7.75 3.45 19.21
C LYS A 317 -7.09 2.54 18.17
N ILE A 318 -5.80 2.26 18.32
CA ILE A 318 -5.06 1.35 17.45
C ILE A 318 -5.73 -0.04 17.44
N ASN A 319 -5.99 -0.60 18.63
CA ASN A 319 -6.59 -1.92 18.76
C ASN A 319 -8.02 -1.95 18.21
N GLU A 320 -8.85 -0.96 18.55
CA GLU A 320 -10.23 -0.89 18.08
C GLU A 320 -10.31 -0.84 16.54
N ILE A 321 -9.45 -0.06 15.90
CA ILE A 321 -9.40 0.02 14.42
C ILE A 321 -8.83 -1.27 13.84
N ALA A 322 -7.81 -1.85 14.47
CA ALA A 322 -7.23 -3.10 14.05
C ALA A 322 -8.31 -4.17 14.01
N GLU A 323 -9.07 -4.39 15.07
CA GLU A 323 -10.09 -5.45 15.18
C GLU A 323 -11.28 -5.30 14.22
N LYS A 324 -11.77 -4.07 13.99
CA LYS A 324 -12.93 -3.81 13.10
C LYS A 324 -12.60 -3.92 11.61
N CYS A 325 -11.32 -3.92 11.24
CA CYS A 325 -10.91 -3.92 9.84
C CYS A 325 -11.30 -5.22 9.12
N LEU A 326 -11.90 -5.10 7.93
CA LEU A 326 -12.26 -6.25 7.09
C LEU A 326 -11.06 -6.99 6.47
N MET A 327 -9.85 -6.42 6.55
CA MET A 327 -8.64 -6.95 5.91
C MET A 327 -8.74 -7.17 4.39
N CYS A 328 -9.64 -6.45 3.70
CA CYS A 328 -9.90 -6.64 2.26
C CYS A 328 -8.76 -6.14 1.32
N GLY A 329 -7.76 -5.43 1.83
CA GLY A 329 -6.62 -4.94 1.05
C GLY A 329 -6.90 -3.77 0.08
N LYS A 330 -8.14 -3.28 -0.04
CA LYS A 330 -8.47 -2.21 -1.00
C LYS A 330 -7.69 -0.91 -0.75
N CYS A 331 -7.48 -0.55 0.51
CA CYS A 331 -6.67 0.61 0.88
C CYS A 331 -5.18 0.45 0.55
N VAL A 332 -4.65 -0.78 0.58
CA VAL A 332 -3.25 -1.08 0.24
C VAL A 332 -3.06 -0.99 -1.27
N ALA A 333 -3.95 -1.61 -2.05
CA ALA A 333 -3.92 -1.56 -3.52
C ALA A 333 -4.06 -0.14 -4.10
N LEU A 334 -4.66 0.78 -3.32
CA LEU A 334 -4.89 2.18 -3.71
C LEU A 334 -3.84 3.15 -3.18
N CYS A 335 -2.94 2.70 -2.30
CA CYS A 335 -1.96 3.58 -1.68
C CYS A 335 -0.86 3.96 -2.68
N PRO A 336 -0.63 5.26 -2.99
CA PRO A 336 0.44 5.66 -3.89
C PRO A 336 1.82 5.34 -3.30
N VAL A 337 1.99 5.58 -1.99
CA VAL A 337 3.19 5.25 -1.21
C VAL A 337 3.40 3.73 -1.11
N GLY A 338 2.32 2.95 -1.13
CA GLY A 338 2.35 1.49 -0.98
C GLY A 338 2.47 1.02 0.47
N VAL A 339 1.85 1.74 1.42
CA VAL A 339 1.74 1.34 2.83
C VAL A 339 0.86 0.09 2.96
N ASP A 340 1.44 -1.01 3.46
CA ASP A 340 0.75 -2.23 3.87
C ASP A 340 0.05 -2.06 5.23
N SER A 341 -1.03 -1.29 5.19
CA SER A 341 -1.88 -1.11 6.37
C SER A 341 -2.57 -2.40 6.85
N CYS A 342 -2.57 -3.49 6.07
CA CYS A 342 -3.10 -4.78 6.49
C CYS A 342 -2.05 -5.52 7.33
N GLY A 343 -0.81 -5.64 6.86
CA GLY A 343 0.30 -6.20 7.62
C GLY A 343 0.53 -5.48 8.95
N LEU A 344 0.48 -4.15 8.96
CA LEU A 344 0.58 -3.37 10.21
C LEU A 344 -0.54 -3.69 11.22
N LYS A 345 -1.78 -3.95 10.74
CA LYS A 345 -2.89 -4.33 11.63
C LYS A 345 -2.75 -5.75 12.15
N GLN A 346 -2.28 -6.67 11.31
CA GLN A 346 -2.04 -8.05 11.71
C GLN A 346 -0.93 -8.13 12.77
N ALA A 347 0.19 -7.43 12.54
CA ALA A 347 1.27 -7.32 13.53
C ALA A 347 0.78 -6.69 14.85
N GLN A 348 -0.13 -5.71 14.77
CA GLN A 348 -0.73 -5.12 15.97
C GLN A 348 -1.60 -6.12 16.73
N ARG A 349 -2.45 -6.88 16.03
CA ARG A 349 -3.30 -7.91 16.63
C ARG A 349 -2.45 -8.98 17.34
N ALA A 350 -1.34 -9.38 16.73
CA ALA A 350 -0.41 -10.35 17.32
C ALA A 350 0.12 -9.93 18.70
N THR A 351 0.29 -8.63 18.96
CA THR A 351 0.72 -8.15 20.29
C THR A 351 -0.33 -8.35 21.39
N LEU A 352 -1.59 -8.60 21.03
CA LEU A 352 -2.71 -8.77 21.96
C LEU A 352 -3.07 -10.25 22.16
N THR A 353 -3.13 -11.01 21.07
CA THR A 353 -3.77 -12.34 21.05
C THR A 353 -2.79 -13.49 21.16
N ASP A 354 -1.52 -13.31 20.77
CA ASP A 354 -0.53 -14.40 20.75
C ASP A 354 -0.13 -14.87 22.16
N LYS A 355 -0.54 -14.11 23.20
CA LYS A 355 -0.34 -14.46 24.62
C LYS A 355 -1.44 -15.35 25.21
N LEU A 356 -2.52 -15.63 24.48
CA LEU A 356 -3.62 -16.45 24.98
C LEU A 356 -3.32 -17.94 24.71
N PRO A 357 -3.35 -18.81 25.73
CA PRO A 357 -3.17 -20.24 25.54
C PRO A 357 -4.25 -20.77 24.60
N TYR A 358 -3.86 -21.66 23.68
CA TYR A 358 -4.77 -22.30 22.73
C TYR A 358 -4.75 -23.80 22.94
N ASN A 359 -5.94 -24.41 22.94
CA ASN A 359 -6.07 -25.87 23.03
C ASN A 359 -6.00 -26.47 21.62
N TYR A 360 -5.02 -27.34 21.41
CA TYR A 360 -4.74 -28.02 20.15
C TYR A 360 -5.33 -29.42 20.06
N SER A 361 -6.23 -29.80 20.97
CA SER A 361 -6.87 -31.13 21.01
C SER A 361 -7.43 -31.56 19.66
N PHE A 362 -7.99 -30.63 18.88
CA PHE A 362 -8.53 -30.91 17.54
C PHE A 362 -7.47 -31.39 16.52
N LEU A 363 -6.19 -31.04 16.70
CA LEU A 363 -5.10 -31.55 15.85
C LEU A 363 -4.77 -33.01 16.17
N ALA A 364 -4.87 -33.41 17.44
CA ALA A 364 -4.69 -34.81 17.87
C ALA A 364 -5.88 -35.69 17.41
N SER A 365 -7.12 -35.16 17.48
CA SER A 365 -8.30 -35.85 16.95
C SER A 365 -8.23 -36.12 15.44
N ALA A 366 -7.53 -35.26 14.69
CA ALA A 366 -7.35 -35.42 13.25
C ALA A 366 -6.37 -36.55 12.86
N HIS A 367 -5.59 -37.10 13.79
CA HIS A 367 -4.75 -38.28 13.53
C HIS A 367 -5.49 -39.61 13.66
N HIS A 368 -6.66 -39.64 14.30
CA HIS A 368 -7.25 -40.91 14.70
C HIS A 368 -8.65 -41.21 14.16
N GLN A 369 -9.38 -40.27 13.57
CA GLN A 369 -10.71 -40.56 13.05
C GLN A 369 -11.05 -39.74 11.81
N GLY A 370 -11.47 -40.43 10.74
CA GLY A 370 -12.35 -39.89 9.69
C GLY A 370 -13.74 -39.60 10.24
N GLY A 371 -13.81 -38.73 11.25
CA GLY A 371 -15.00 -38.36 11.99
C GLY A 371 -14.77 -37.01 12.65
N GLY A 372 -15.42 -35.98 12.13
CA GLY A 372 -15.25 -34.61 12.63
C GLY A 372 -15.74 -34.41 14.06
N PRO A 373 -15.22 -33.40 14.78
CA PRO A 373 -15.92 -32.83 15.90
C PRO A 373 -16.40 -31.39 15.62
N SER A 374 -17.64 -31.12 16.02
CA SER A 374 -18.19 -29.80 16.29
C SER A 374 -17.29 -29.02 17.25
N MET A 375 -16.98 -27.76 16.91
CA MET A 375 -16.26 -26.84 17.80
C MET A 375 -17.03 -26.59 19.10
N PRO A 376 -16.37 -26.64 20.28
CA PRO A 376 -16.74 -25.84 21.43
C PRO A 376 -15.84 -24.59 21.46
N LEU A 377 -16.44 -23.42 21.29
CA LEU A 377 -15.84 -22.14 21.66
C LEU A 377 -15.94 -21.98 23.18
N ALA A 378 -14.88 -22.32 23.93
CA ALA A 378 -14.73 -21.88 25.32
C ALA A 378 -13.25 -21.71 25.68
N PRO A 379 -12.86 -20.58 26.32
CA PRO A 379 -11.53 -20.45 26.90
C PRO A 379 -11.46 -21.25 28.21
N VAL A 380 -10.45 -22.11 28.35
CA VAL A 380 -10.16 -22.81 29.60
C VAL A 380 -9.37 -21.87 30.51
N SER A 381 -9.96 -21.54 31.66
CA SER A 381 -9.31 -20.96 32.83
C SER A 381 -8.58 -22.05 33.63
N GLY A 382 -7.32 -21.83 34.03
CA GLY A 382 -6.70 -22.63 35.10
C GLY A 382 -5.20 -22.90 34.98
N SER A 383 -4.44 -22.19 35.82
CA SER A 383 -3.11 -22.43 36.46
C SER A 383 -2.17 -23.59 36.08
N ALA A 384 -0.86 -23.24 36.14
CA ALA A 384 0.31 -24.03 36.57
C ALA A 384 0.79 -25.13 35.59
N THR A 385 2.07 -25.38 35.31
CA THR A 385 3.40 -24.96 35.81
C THR A 385 4.42 -25.59 34.85
N GLY A 386 5.57 -24.94 34.65
CA GLY A 386 6.83 -25.67 34.43
C GLY A 386 7.35 -25.85 32.99
N ASN A 387 8.50 -25.20 32.79
CA ASN A 387 9.64 -25.56 31.95
C ASN A 387 9.70 -25.09 30.49
N GLU A 388 10.58 -24.09 30.34
CA GLU A 388 11.27 -23.65 29.13
C GLU A 388 11.97 -24.82 28.43
N VAL A 389 11.84 -24.88 27.11
CA VAL A 389 12.81 -25.56 26.25
C VAL A 389 13.22 -24.59 25.15
N THR A 390 14.51 -24.32 25.12
CA THR A 390 15.23 -23.43 24.22
C THR A 390 15.26 -23.96 22.81
N ALA A 391 15.21 -23.03 21.86
CA ALA A 391 15.45 -23.25 20.45
C ALA A 391 16.89 -23.72 20.22
N ASP A 392 17.10 -24.61 19.25
CA ASP A 392 18.23 -24.54 18.33
C ASP A 392 17.90 -25.26 17.01
N ASP A 393 18.45 -24.69 15.94
CA ASP A 393 18.65 -25.24 14.60
C ASP A 393 17.47 -25.47 13.64
N ALA A 394 17.26 -24.46 12.78
CA ALA A 394 16.85 -24.72 11.39
C ALA A 394 17.47 -23.68 10.43
N ALA A 395 18.57 -24.10 9.80
CA ALA A 395 19.29 -23.37 8.79
C ALA A 395 18.62 -23.47 7.40
N HIS A 396 18.55 -22.31 6.74
CA HIS A 396 18.75 -22.04 5.29
C HIS A 396 17.97 -22.82 4.22
N GLY A 397 17.44 -22.05 3.25
CA GLY A 397 17.07 -22.60 1.94
C GLY A 397 16.20 -21.69 1.07
N THR A 398 16.80 -20.59 0.61
CA THR A 398 16.36 -19.53 -0.31
C THR A 398 15.80 -19.98 -1.67
N GLY A 399 14.91 -19.19 -2.29
CA GLY A 399 14.46 -19.37 -3.68
C GLY A 399 13.62 -18.19 -4.23
N ASN A 400 14.14 -17.53 -5.26
CA ASN A 400 13.76 -16.26 -5.88
C ASN A 400 12.42 -16.32 -6.67
N ALA A 401 11.49 -15.39 -6.45
CA ALA A 401 10.30 -15.22 -7.29
C ALA A 401 10.54 -14.12 -8.34
N LYS A 402 11.13 -14.51 -9.47
CA LYS A 402 11.05 -13.78 -10.74
C LYS A 402 10.00 -14.45 -11.60
N GLY A 403 9.16 -13.65 -12.24
CA GLY A 403 8.13 -14.13 -13.15
C GLY A 403 8.73 -14.96 -14.27
N ASN A 404 8.50 -16.26 -14.20
CA ASN A 404 8.49 -17.13 -15.35
C ASN A 404 7.05 -17.60 -15.51
N THR A 405 6.51 -17.34 -16.70
CA THR A 405 5.36 -18.04 -17.25
C THR A 405 5.74 -19.51 -17.36
N VAL A 406 5.59 -20.26 -16.26
CA VAL A 406 5.73 -21.71 -16.31
C VAL A 406 4.37 -22.22 -16.80
N GLN A 407 4.26 -22.39 -18.12
CA GLN A 407 3.35 -23.39 -18.67
C GLN A 407 3.82 -24.75 -18.16
N SER A 408 3.37 -25.13 -16.97
CA SER A 408 3.46 -26.50 -16.51
C SER A 408 2.35 -27.26 -17.22
N ALA A 409 2.73 -28.04 -18.23
CA ALA A 409 1.87 -29.09 -18.74
C ALA A 409 1.58 -30.04 -17.58
N VAL A 410 0.34 -30.04 -17.09
CA VAL A 410 -0.15 -31.06 -16.18
C VAL A 410 -0.14 -32.36 -17.00
N GLY A 411 0.90 -33.18 -16.80
CA GLY A 411 0.86 -34.58 -17.19
C GLY A 411 -0.27 -35.30 -16.45
N LYS A 412 -0.49 -36.58 -16.73
CA LYS A 412 -1.42 -37.48 -16.01
C LYS A 412 -1.01 -37.72 -14.53
N ASP A 413 -0.47 -36.72 -13.84
CA ASP A 413 -0.08 -36.78 -12.44
C ASP A 413 -1.31 -36.48 -11.58
N LYS A 414 -1.49 -37.29 -10.53
CA LYS A 414 -2.60 -37.20 -9.59
C LYS A 414 -2.75 -35.80 -8.97
N VAL A 415 -3.99 -35.31 -8.90
CA VAL A 415 -4.31 -33.96 -8.38
C VAL A 415 -4.82 -34.05 -6.95
N LEU A 416 -4.34 -33.18 -6.05
CA LEU A 416 -4.90 -33.03 -4.71
C LEU A 416 -5.98 -31.94 -4.72
N TYR A 417 -7.22 -32.29 -4.40
CA TYR A 417 -8.31 -31.34 -4.22
C TYR A 417 -8.46 -30.97 -2.74
N PHE A 418 -8.34 -29.67 -2.43
CA PHE A 418 -8.53 -29.12 -1.09
C PHE A 418 -9.68 -28.11 -1.11
N ALA A 419 -10.84 -28.49 -0.57
CA ALA A 419 -12.05 -27.67 -0.58
C ALA A 419 -11.94 -26.50 0.42
N GLY A 420 -11.48 -26.78 1.64
CA GLY A 420 -11.39 -25.85 2.75
C GLY A 420 -12.72 -25.61 3.47
N CYS A 421 -12.63 -25.08 4.70
CA CYS A 421 -13.77 -24.98 5.62
C CYS A 421 -14.99 -24.21 5.08
N MET A 422 -14.79 -23.12 4.35
CA MET A 422 -15.91 -22.33 3.80
C MET A 422 -16.64 -23.07 2.68
N THR A 423 -15.93 -23.91 1.92
CA THR A 423 -16.51 -24.70 0.83
C THR A 423 -17.35 -25.85 1.39
N HIS A 424 -16.97 -26.43 2.52
CA HIS A 424 -17.81 -27.39 3.27
C HIS A 424 -19.13 -26.78 3.75
N LEU A 425 -19.16 -25.47 4.05
CA LEU A 425 -20.40 -24.74 4.35
C LEU A 425 -21.22 -24.36 3.10
N THR A 426 -20.69 -24.65 1.90
CA THR A 426 -21.31 -24.37 0.60
C THR A 426 -21.16 -25.60 -0.33
N PRO A 427 -21.76 -26.75 0.03
CA PRO A 427 -21.47 -28.05 -0.58
C PRO A 427 -21.81 -28.12 -2.08
N ALA A 428 -22.64 -27.21 -2.59
CA ALA A 428 -22.89 -27.07 -4.03
C ALA A 428 -21.60 -26.84 -4.84
N ILE A 429 -20.59 -26.18 -4.27
CA ILE A 429 -19.27 -26.00 -4.91
C ILE A 429 -18.53 -27.33 -4.99
N ILE A 430 -18.55 -28.14 -3.92
CA ILE A 430 -17.93 -29.48 -3.91
C ILE A 430 -18.56 -30.34 -5.01
N LYS A 431 -19.90 -30.42 -5.03
CA LYS A 431 -20.63 -31.19 -6.06
C LYS A 431 -20.30 -30.72 -7.49
N SER A 432 -20.16 -29.41 -7.68
CA SER A 432 -19.82 -28.86 -8.99
C SER A 432 -18.39 -29.20 -9.40
N MET A 433 -17.45 -29.11 -8.47
CA MET A 433 -16.05 -29.48 -8.72
C MET A 433 -15.88 -30.97 -8.99
N THR A 434 -16.55 -31.85 -8.25
CA THR A 434 -16.52 -33.29 -8.54
C THR A 434 -17.09 -33.59 -9.93
N THR A 435 -18.22 -32.96 -10.28
CA THR A 435 -18.79 -33.10 -11.64
C THR A 435 -17.82 -32.66 -12.74
N ILE A 436 -17.08 -31.56 -12.51
CA ILE A 436 -16.06 -31.08 -13.44
C ILE A 436 -14.87 -32.05 -13.54
N PHE A 437 -14.40 -32.58 -12.41
CA PHE A 437 -13.32 -33.58 -12.41
C PHE A 437 -13.74 -34.87 -13.13
N ASP A 438 -14.97 -35.34 -12.92
CA ASP A 438 -15.50 -36.53 -13.58
C ASP A 438 -15.62 -36.32 -15.09
N ALA A 439 -16.15 -35.16 -15.52
CA ALA A 439 -16.23 -34.78 -16.93
C ALA A 439 -14.83 -34.66 -17.58
N ALA A 440 -13.84 -34.17 -16.84
CA ALA A 440 -12.45 -34.07 -17.27
C ALA A 440 -11.67 -35.40 -17.19
N LYS A 441 -12.28 -36.45 -16.62
CA LYS A 441 -11.65 -37.74 -16.29
C LYS A 441 -10.36 -37.57 -15.48
N GLU A 442 -10.39 -36.73 -14.45
CA GLU A 442 -9.26 -36.44 -13.58
C GLU A 442 -9.03 -37.55 -12.55
N ASP A 443 -7.77 -37.95 -12.32
CA ASP A 443 -7.40 -38.73 -11.14
C ASP A 443 -7.07 -37.76 -10.00
N TYR A 444 -7.96 -37.68 -9.00
CA TYR A 444 -7.82 -36.75 -7.89
C TYR A 444 -7.99 -37.41 -6.50
N VAL A 445 -7.28 -36.86 -5.52
CA VAL A 445 -7.43 -37.17 -4.09
C VAL A 445 -8.15 -36.00 -3.43
N PHE A 446 -9.29 -36.25 -2.78
CA PHE A 446 -9.99 -35.22 -2.02
C PHE A 446 -9.44 -35.18 -0.58
N ALA A 447 -8.53 -34.24 -0.32
CA ALA A 447 -7.74 -34.14 0.91
C ALA A 447 -8.59 -33.99 2.18
N ASP A 448 -9.64 -33.18 2.11
CA ASP A 448 -10.47 -32.81 3.26
C ASP A 448 -11.93 -33.29 3.11
N LYS A 449 -12.13 -34.45 2.46
CA LYS A 449 -13.46 -35.02 2.20
C LYS A 449 -14.29 -35.23 3.47
N ASP A 450 -13.71 -35.85 4.49
CA ASP A 450 -14.38 -36.21 5.76
C ASP A 450 -14.24 -35.11 6.83
N GLY A 451 -13.95 -33.88 6.40
CA GLY A 451 -13.56 -32.78 7.26
C GLY A 451 -12.05 -32.74 7.47
N GLY A 452 -11.45 -31.56 7.28
CA GLY A 452 -10.01 -31.36 7.37
C GLY A 452 -9.63 -30.18 8.27
N VAL A 453 -8.35 -30.13 8.62
CA VAL A 453 -7.79 -29.02 9.38
C VAL A 453 -7.91 -27.74 8.55
N CYS A 454 -8.41 -26.66 9.16
CA CYS A 454 -8.53 -25.36 8.50
C CYS A 454 -7.18 -24.88 7.95
N CYS A 455 -7.17 -24.11 6.86
CA CYS A 455 -5.93 -23.59 6.24
C CYS A 455 -5.07 -22.65 7.13
N GLY A 456 -5.51 -22.30 8.34
CA GLY A 456 -4.78 -21.44 9.29
C GLY A 456 -4.99 -19.93 9.10
N ARG A 457 -5.54 -19.49 7.95
CA ARG A 457 -5.75 -18.06 7.65
C ARG A 457 -6.58 -17.28 8.70
N PRO A 458 -7.69 -17.80 9.26
CA PRO A 458 -8.45 -17.09 10.28
C PRO A 458 -7.63 -16.77 11.54
N LEU A 459 -6.80 -17.72 11.98
CA LEU A 459 -5.91 -17.55 13.14
C LEU A 459 -4.86 -16.47 12.88
N MET A 460 -4.25 -16.49 11.69
CA MET A 460 -3.30 -15.45 11.29
C MET A 460 -3.92 -14.06 11.27
N LEU A 461 -5.11 -13.92 10.66
CA LEU A 461 -5.82 -12.64 10.62
C LEU A 461 -6.19 -12.17 12.03
N ALA A 462 -6.54 -13.08 12.94
CA ALA A 462 -6.81 -12.75 14.33
C ALA A 462 -5.55 -12.34 15.12
N GLY A 463 -4.34 -12.56 14.59
CA GLY A 463 -3.07 -12.33 15.29
C GLY A 463 -2.60 -13.51 16.14
N LYS A 464 -3.21 -14.69 16.02
CA LYS A 464 -2.78 -15.91 16.71
C LYS A 464 -1.71 -16.61 15.87
N VAL A 465 -0.49 -16.08 15.89
CA VAL A 465 0.57 -16.48 14.95
C VAL A 465 1.07 -17.88 15.27
N THR A 466 1.27 -18.18 16.56
CA THR A 466 1.77 -19.50 16.99
C THR A 466 0.79 -20.61 16.64
N ALA A 467 -0.48 -20.46 17.02
CA ALA A 467 -1.52 -21.43 16.68
C ALA A 467 -1.75 -21.59 15.17
N ALA A 468 -1.56 -20.53 14.40
CA ALA A 468 -1.65 -20.62 12.94
C ALA A 468 -0.50 -21.47 12.36
N LYS A 469 0.72 -21.34 12.89
CA LYS A 469 1.89 -22.10 12.39
C LYS A 469 1.71 -23.60 12.57
N GLU A 470 1.22 -24.05 13.71
CA GLU A 470 0.98 -25.48 13.97
C GLU A 470 -0.03 -26.08 12.98
N VAL A 471 -1.13 -25.34 12.74
CA VAL A 471 -2.14 -25.70 11.74
C VAL A 471 -1.58 -25.74 10.31
N ILE A 472 -0.70 -24.79 9.97
CA ILE A 472 -0.03 -24.72 8.67
C ILE A 472 0.89 -25.92 8.48
N GLU A 473 1.65 -26.28 9.51
CA GLU A 473 2.62 -27.37 9.43
C GLU A 473 1.94 -28.72 9.26
N ARG A 474 0.87 -28.96 10.02
CA ARG A 474 0.10 -30.19 9.87
C ARG A 474 -0.47 -30.36 8.46
N ASN A 475 -1.01 -29.29 7.89
CA ASN A 475 -1.52 -29.33 6.51
C ASN A 475 -0.39 -29.43 5.48
N ARG A 476 0.79 -28.85 5.75
CA ARG A 476 1.96 -28.97 4.87
C ARG A 476 2.39 -30.43 4.75
N GLU A 477 2.53 -31.12 5.88
CA GLU A 477 2.88 -32.54 5.94
C GLU A 477 1.87 -33.37 5.15
N MET A 478 0.57 -33.19 5.39
CA MET A 478 -0.49 -33.89 4.67
C MET A 478 -0.43 -33.68 3.15
N ILE A 479 -0.17 -32.44 2.70
CA ILE A 479 -0.03 -32.15 1.26
C ILE A 479 1.22 -32.85 0.70
N GLN A 480 2.34 -32.85 1.43
CA GLN A 480 3.59 -33.48 0.98
C GLN A 480 3.49 -35.01 0.93
N GLU A 481 2.87 -35.62 1.94
CA GLU A 481 2.63 -37.07 2.02
C GLU A 481 1.70 -37.57 0.92
N SER A 482 0.82 -36.71 0.39
CA SER A 482 -0.08 -37.07 -0.72
C SER A 482 0.66 -37.43 -2.02
N GLY A 483 1.93 -37.03 -2.16
CA GLY A 483 2.72 -37.22 -3.39
C GLY A 483 2.23 -36.40 -4.61
N CYS A 484 1.17 -35.60 -4.46
CA CYS A 484 0.58 -34.84 -5.56
C CYS A 484 1.40 -33.58 -5.88
N LYS A 485 1.72 -33.36 -7.15
CA LYS A 485 2.44 -32.16 -7.61
C LYS A 485 1.53 -30.95 -7.86
N THR A 486 0.22 -31.17 -7.97
CA THR A 486 -0.77 -30.12 -8.22
C THR A 486 -1.83 -30.15 -7.13
N VAL A 487 -2.08 -29.00 -6.51
CA VAL A 487 -3.15 -28.82 -5.51
C VAL A 487 -4.16 -27.81 -6.05
N VAL A 488 -5.41 -28.25 -6.16
CA VAL A 488 -6.54 -27.43 -6.60
C VAL A 488 -7.37 -27.02 -5.40
N LEU A 489 -7.59 -25.71 -5.26
CA LEU A 489 -8.29 -25.10 -4.13
C LEU A 489 -9.59 -24.40 -4.56
N SER A 490 -10.70 -24.69 -3.87
CA SER A 490 -12.00 -24.03 -4.10
C SER A 490 -12.15 -22.67 -3.40
N CYS A 491 -11.27 -22.37 -2.45
CA CYS A 491 -11.35 -21.15 -1.65
C CYS A 491 -10.11 -20.28 -1.86
N PRO A 492 -10.27 -19.00 -2.27
CA PRO A 492 -9.12 -18.11 -2.50
C PRO A 492 -8.42 -17.70 -1.19
N ILE A 493 -9.11 -17.81 -0.07
CA ILE A 493 -8.53 -17.59 1.27
C ILE A 493 -7.49 -18.68 1.57
N CYS A 494 -7.79 -19.93 1.20
CA CYS A 494 -6.87 -21.06 1.31
C CYS A 494 -5.70 -20.89 0.34
N LEU A 495 -5.98 -20.61 -0.94
CA LEU A 495 -4.92 -20.39 -1.94
C LEU A 495 -3.89 -19.36 -1.47
N LYS A 496 -4.35 -18.24 -0.94
CA LYS A 496 -3.47 -17.17 -0.50
C LYS A 496 -2.56 -17.59 0.66
N VAL A 497 -3.10 -18.20 1.71
CA VAL A 497 -2.27 -18.61 2.85
C VAL A 497 -1.31 -19.74 2.48
N LEU A 498 -1.73 -20.67 1.62
CA LEU A 498 -0.83 -21.70 1.09
C LEU A 498 0.34 -21.08 0.30
N LYS A 499 0.07 -20.09 -0.56
CA LYS A 499 1.12 -19.40 -1.31
C LYS A 499 2.06 -18.56 -0.42
N GLU A 500 1.51 -17.90 0.60
CA GLU A 500 2.27 -16.96 1.43
C GLU A 500 3.09 -17.63 2.55
N GLU A 501 2.58 -18.70 3.13
CA GLU A 501 3.07 -19.23 4.41
C GLU A 501 3.40 -20.73 4.41
N TYR A 502 2.87 -21.53 3.47
CA TYR A 502 3.11 -22.98 3.50
C TYR A 502 4.46 -23.40 2.89
N ASN A 503 5.16 -22.53 2.16
CA ASN A 503 6.50 -22.83 1.60
C ASN A 503 6.60 -24.21 0.89
N LEU A 504 5.57 -24.58 0.11
CA LEU A 504 5.48 -25.87 -0.57
C LEU A 504 6.39 -25.86 -1.83
N LYS A 505 7.58 -26.44 -1.72
CA LYS A 505 8.54 -26.53 -2.83
C LYS A 505 8.10 -27.60 -3.83
N GLY A 506 8.15 -27.29 -5.13
CA GLY A 506 7.83 -28.23 -6.21
C GLY A 506 6.34 -28.53 -6.42
N ILE A 507 5.45 -27.88 -5.67
CA ILE A 507 3.99 -28.08 -5.75
C ILE A 507 3.33 -26.87 -6.41
N THR A 508 2.49 -27.14 -7.40
CA THR A 508 1.70 -26.13 -8.12
C THR A 508 0.38 -25.89 -7.41
N LEU A 509 0.17 -24.66 -6.92
CA LEU A 509 -1.06 -24.25 -6.23
C LEU A 509 -1.99 -23.47 -7.17
N LEU A 510 -3.14 -24.06 -7.49
CA LEU A 510 -4.14 -23.48 -8.40
C LEU A 510 -5.45 -23.24 -7.68
N HIS A 511 -6.04 -22.06 -7.93
CA HIS A 511 -7.45 -21.88 -7.65
C HIS A 511 -8.26 -22.69 -8.66
N HIS A 512 -9.44 -23.18 -8.28
CA HIS A 512 -10.32 -23.89 -9.21
C HIS A 512 -10.67 -23.05 -10.46
N THR A 513 -10.73 -21.72 -10.38
CA THR A 513 -10.86 -20.86 -11.57
C THR A 513 -9.72 -21.02 -12.57
N GLN A 514 -8.48 -21.13 -12.08
CA GLN A 514 -7.30 -21.30 -12.92
C GLN A 514 -7.26 -22.71 -13.49
N TYR A 515 -7.61 -23.70 -12.67
CA TYR A 515 -7.67 -25.10 -13.08
C TYR A 515 -8.72 -25.33 -14.16
N ILE A 516 -9.95 -24.85 -13.96
CA ILE A 516 -11.03 -24.93 -14.95
C ILE A 516 -10.61 -24.25 -16.25
N ASN A 517 -9.99 -23.07 -16.20
CA ASN A 517 -9.48 -22.41 -17.40
C ASN A 517 -8.50 -23.30 -18.17
N GLN A 518 -7.57 -23.95 -17.47
CA GLN A 518 -6.63 -24.90 -18.09
C GLN A 518 -7.34 -26.10 -18.71
N LEU A 519 -8.36 -26.67 -18.04
CA LEU A 519 -9.13 -27.79 -18.59
C LEU A 519 -9.87 -27.40 -19.89
N ILE A 520 -10.38 -26.17 -19.98
CA ILE A 520 -11.02 -25.63 -21.19
C ILE A 520 -9.97 -25.45 -22.30
N ASP A 521 -8.84 -24.80 -21.99
CA ASP A 521 -7.77 -24.53 -22.96
C ASP A 521 -7.21 -25.84 -23.55
N GLN A 522 -7.10 -26.88 -22.72
CA GLN A 522 -6.67 -28.22 -23.12
C GLN A 522 -7.77 -29.06 -23.79
N LYS A 523 -8.99 -28.52 -23.94
CA LYS A 523 -10.16 -29.22 -24.49
C LYS A 523 -10.53 -30.50 -23.73
N ARG A 524 -10.17 -30.59 -22.45
CA ARG A 524 -10.49 -31.73 -21.57
C ARG A 524 -11.94 -31.68 -21.09
N ILE A 525 -12.51 -30.48 -21.00
CA ILE A 525 -13.95 -30.26 -20.82
C ILE A 525 -14.47 -29.41 -21.98
N ARG A 526 -15.73 -29.63 -22.35
CA ARG A 526 -16.43 -28.83 -23.36
C ARG A 526 -17.64 -28.18 -22.72
N LEU A 527 -17.87 -26.92 -23.06
CA LEU A 527 -18.94 -26.11 -22.49
C LEU A 527 -19.96 -25.74 -23.56
N ASN A 528 -21.22 -25.65 -23.15
CA ASN A 528 -22.27 -24.96 -23.86
C ASN A 528 -22.16 -23.45 -23.57
N HIS A 529 -22.45 -22.64 -24.58
CA HIS A 529 -22.56 -21.20 -24.42
C HIS A 529 -24.04 -20.86 -24.23
N SER A 530 -24.40 -20.23 -23.12
CA SER A 530 -25.75 -19.75 -22.84
C SER A 530 -25.90 -18.29 -23.26
N GLU A 531 -27.15 -17.84 -23.41
CA GLU A 531 -27.48 -16.41 -23.59
C GLU A 531 -27.61 -15.68 -22.24
N GLU A 532 -27.33 -16.35 -21.10
CA GLU A 532 -27.38 -15.70 -19.80
C GLU A 532 -26.27 -14.64 -19.66
N SER A 533 -26.63 -13.50 -19.09
CA SER A 533 -25.72 -12.42 -18.75
C SER A 533 -25.21 -12.53 -17.31
N PHE A 534 -23.89 -12.46 -17.15
CA PHE A 534 -23.20 -12.59 -15.88
C PHE A 534 -22.52 -11.29 -15.46
N VAL A 535 -22.53 -10.99 -14.16
CA VAL A 535 -21.58 -10.05 -13.58
C VAL A 535 -20.63 -10.79 -12.64
N TYR A 536 -19.33 -10.50 -12.73
CA TYR A 536 -18.33 -11.13 -11.88
C TYR A 536 -17.93 -10.23 -10.69
N HIS A 537 -18.04 -10.77 -9.49
CA HIS A 537 -17.43 -10.22 -8.29
C HIS A 537 -16.01 -10.73 -8.12
N ASP A 538 -15.01 -9.84 -8.25
CA ASP A 538 -13.61 -10.18 -7.95
C ASP A 538 -13.39 -10.31 -6.43
N PRO A 539 -13.15 -11.54 -5.88
CA PRO A 539 -12.96 -11.73 -4.45
C PRO A 539 -11.65 -11.09 -3.98
N CYS A 540 -11.65 -10.57 -2.75
CA CYS A 540 -10.52 -9.79 -2.21
C CYS A 540 -9.19 -10.56 -2.22
N GLU A 541 -9.20 -11.82 -1.76
CA GLU A 541 -7.98 -12.64 -1.66
C GLU A 541 -7.54 -13.24 -3.00
N LEU A 542 -8.48 -13.51 -3.93
CA LEU A 542 -8.15 -14.01 -5.27
C LEU A 542 -7.55 -12.89 -6.13
N GLY A 543 -8.25 -11.76 -6.19
CA GLY A 543 -7.84 -10.59 -6.94
C GLY A 543 -6.66 -9.87 -6.31
N ARG A 544 -6.89 -9.11 -5.23
CA ARG A 544 -5.82 -8.29 -4.62
C ARG A 544 -4.75 -9.11 -3.90
N GLY A 545 -5.09 -10.30 -3.41
CA GLY A 545 -4.16 -11.17 -2.70
C GLY A 545 -3.27 -11.99 -3.64
N CYS A 546 -3.83 -12.57 -4.69
CA CYS A 546 -3.10 -13.48 -5.59
C CYS A 546 -2.89 -12.93 -7.01
N ASN A 547 -3.41 -11.74 -7.32
CA ASN A 547 -3.38 -11.11 -8.65
C ASN A 547 -4.04 -11.96 -9.77
N ILE A 548 -5.03 -12.78 -9.41
CA ILE A 548 -5.77 -13.62 -10.36
C ILE A 548 -7.04 -12.88 -10.77
N TYR A 549 -7.12 -12.51 -12.04
CA TYR A 549 -8.21 -11.69 -12.60
C TYR A 549 -8.68 -12.18 -13.97
N GLN A 550 -7.77 -12.71 -14.78
CA GLN A 550 -8.06 -13.03 -16.18
C GLN A 550 -8.69 -14.42 -16.30
N GLU A 551 -8.17 -15.40 -15.56
CA GLU A 551 -8.61 -16.79 -15.60
C GLU A 551 -10.10 -16.95 -15.27
N PRO A 552 -10.66 -16.33 -14.21
CA PRO A 552 -12.10 -16.37 -13.97
C PRO A 552 -12.93 -15.75 -15.12
N ARG A 553 -12.42 -14.69 -15.76
CA ARG A 553 -13.14 -14.00 -16.85
C ARG A 553 -13.13 -14.81 -18.14
N ASN A 554 -12.02 -15.49 -18.44
CA ASN A 554 -11.93 -16.40 -19.58
C ASN A 554 -12.95 -17.55 -19.43
N VAL A 555 -13.01 -18.17 -18.26
CA VAL A 555 -13.99 -19.22 -17.95
C VAL A 555 -15.42 -18.71 -18.11
N LEU A 556 -15.72 -17.52 -17.58
CA LEU A 556 -17.07 -16.93 -17.67
C LEU A 556 -17.47 -16.55 -19.09
N SER A 557 -16.53 -16.05 -19.89
CA SER A 557 -16.77 -15.69 -21.29
C SER A 557 -16.95 -16.93 -22.19
N ALA A 558 -16.54 -18.11 -21.72
CA ALA A 558 -16.76 -19.37 -22.44
C ALA A 558 -18.18 -19.95 -22.22
N ILE A 559 -18.89 -19.49 -21.18
CA ILE A 559 -20.23 -19.99 -20.82
C ILE A 559 -21.36 -19.01 -21.11
N GLY A 560 -21.10 -17.70 -21.25
CA GLY A 560 -22.12 -16.70 -21.57
C GLY A 560 -21.58 -15.27 -21.60
N GLU A 561 -22.48 -14.28 -21.54
CA GLU A 561 -22.12 -12.87 -21.70
C GLU A 561 -21.62 -12.24 -20.39
N LEU A 562 -20.34 -11.81 -20.34
CA LEU A 562 -19.78 -11.14 -19.16
C LEU A 562 -19.98 -9.61 -19.20
N LYS A 563 -20.94 -9.11 -18.42
CA LYS A 563 -21.18 -7.68 -18.21
C LYS A 563 -20.12 -7.04 -17.32
N LYS A 564 -19.83 -5.76 -17.58
CA LYS A 564 -18.86 -4.98 -16.79
C LYS A 564 -19.49 -4.46 -15.50
N ALA A 565 -18.89 -4.76 -14.35
CA ALA A 565 -19.25 -4.14 -13.08
C ALA A 565 -18.71 -2.70 -12.98
N ASN A 566 -19.41 -1.83 -12.24
CA ASN A 566 -18.97 -0.45 -11.96
C ASN A 566 -17.59 -0.42 -11.25
N LYS A 567 -17.32 -1.43 -10.42
CA LYS A 567 -16.05 -1.60 -9.70
C LYS A 567 -15.55 -3.02 -9.84
N GLU A 568 -14.56 -3.23 -10.71
CA GLU A 568 -13.94 -4.52 -10.96
C GLU A 568 -12.43 -4.55 -10.63
N LYS A 569 -11.85 -5.74 -10.70
CA LYS A 569 -10.43 -6.04 -10.47
C LYS A 569 -9.96 -5.51 -9.11
N LYS A 570 -8.85 -4.76 -9.07
CA LYS A 570 -8.31 -4.15 -7.84
C LYS A 570 -9.30 -3.19 -7.15
N GLU A 571 -10.23 -2.60 -7.90
CA GLU A 571 -11.24 -1.66 -7.38
C GLU A 571 -12.48 -2.34 -6.80
N SER A 572 -12.64 -3.65 -6.99
CA SER A 572 -13.79 -4.42 -6.49
C SER A 572 -14.06 -4.15 -5.01
N ILE A 573 -15.33 -3.97 -4.68
CA ILE A 573 -15.82 -3.68 -3.32
C ILE A 573 -15.78 -4.98 -2.51
N CYS A 574 -15.51 -4.91 -1.20
CA CYS A 574 -15.55 -6.10 -0.34
C CYS A 574 -17.00 -6.57 -0.16
N CYS A 575 -17.24 -7.87 -0.18
CA CYS A 575 -18.57 -8.46 0.04
C CYS A 575 -19.14 -8.22 1.45
N GLY A 576 -18.34 -7.78 2.43
CA GLY A 576 -18.78 -7.53 3.81
C GLY A 576 -18.67 -8.74 4.76
N GLY A 577 -18.61 -9.97 4.22
CA GLY A 577 -18.56 -11.21 5.01
C GLY A 577 -17.31 -11.36 5.87
N SER A 578 -16.14 -11.00 5.31
CA SER A 578 -14.85 -10.79 5.98
C SER A 578 -14.52 -11.68 7.21
N LEU A 579 -13.58 -12.62 7.03
CA LEU A 579 -12.89 -13.30 8.15
C LEU A 579 -11.93 -12.38 8.93
N GLY A 580 -11.58 -11.22 8.35
CA GLY A 580 -10.63 -10.30 8.96
C GLY A 580 -11.20 -9.47 10.10
N SER A 581 -12.51 -9.23 10.15
CA SER A 581 -13.13 -8.36 11.14
C SER A 581 -13.58 -9.18 12.34
N LEU A 582 -13.09 -8.81 13.52
CA LEU A 582 -13.38 -9.50 14.79
C LEU A 582 -14.58 -8.89 15.52
N THR A 583 -14.83 -7.58 15.36
CA THR A 583 -15.81 -6.85 16.18
C THR A 583 -16.78 -5.96 15.40
N LEU A 584 -16.73 -5.95 14.06
CA LEU A 584 -17.73 -5.22 13.25
C LEU A 584 -19.10 -5.91 13.34
N ASN A 585 -20.11 -5.15 13.74
CA ASN A 585 -21.49 -5.61 13.91
C ASN A 585 -22.12 -6.07 12.58
N TYR A 586 -23.12 -6.94 12.70
CA TYR A 586 -23.80 -7.55 11.55
C TYR A 586 -24.48 -6.52 10.65
N HIS A 587 -25.21 -5.55 11.22
CA HIS A 587 -25.92 -4.52 10.45
C HIS A 587 -24.97 -3.66 9.58
N ASP A 588 -23.77 -3.35 10.08
CA ASP A 588 -22.76 -2.63 9.31
C ASP A 588 -22.19 -3.49 8.18
N ARG A 589 -22.05 -4.81 8.38
CA ARG A 589 -21.66 -5.76 7.32
C ARG A 589 -22.72 -5.85 6.24
N VAL A 590 -24.00 -5.99 6.61
CA VAL A 590 -25.13 -6.03 5.67
C VAL A 590 -25.16 -4.80 4.77
N LYS A 591 -24.95 -3.60 5.32
CA LYS A 591 -24.87 -2.37 4.51
C LYS A 591 -23.72 -2.38 3.51
N ILE A 592 -22.58 -2.99 3.86
CA ILE A 592 -21.46 -3.16 2.93
C ILE A 592 -21.84 -4.15 1.83
N THR A 593 -22.46 -5.27 2.19
CA THR A 593 -22.95 -6.27 1.24
C THR A 593 -23.93 -5.65 0.24
N GLN A 594 -24.94 -4.92 0.72
CA GLN A 594 -25.94 -4.26 -0.12
C GLN A 594 -25.33 -3.25 -1.09
N GLU A 595 -24.37 -2.44 -0.65
CA GLU A 595 -23.70 -1.49 -1.53
C GLU A 595 -22.81 -2.20 -2.58
N SER A 596 -22.18 -3.31 -2.19
CA SER A 596 -21.43 -4.14 -3.13
C SER A 596 -22.35 -4.78 -4.16
N LEU A 597 -23.52 -5.29 -3.76
CA LEU A 597 -24.51 -5.86 -4.67
C LEU A 597 -25.03 -4.80 -5.64
N LYS A 598 -25.42 -3.61 -5.16
CA LYS A 598 -25.83 -2.48 -6.02
C LYS A 598 -24.79 -2.13 -7.08
N ALA A 599 -23.51 -2.21 -6.75
CA ALA A 599 -22.42 -1.94 -7.70
C ALA A 599 -22.22 -3.06 -8.73
N LEU A 600 -22.58 -4.30 -8.40
CA LEU A 600 -22.54 -5.46 -9.28
C LEU A 600 -23.79 -5.54 -10.16
N THR A 601 -24.97 -5.29 -9.61
CA THR A 601 -26.26 -5.42 -10.30
C THR A 601 -26.70 -4.14 -11.02
N PHE A 602 -25.82 -3.15 -11.16
CA PHE A 602 -26.13 -1.87 -11.79
C PHE A 602 -26.68 -2.02 -13.23
N ASP A 603 -26.20 -3.02 -13.97
CA ASP A 603 -26.57 -3.28 -15.37
C ASP A 603 -27.52 -4.48 -15.54
N ASN A 604 -28.30 -4.77 -14.48
CA ASN A 604 -29.31 -5.85 -14.43
C ASN A 604 -28.81 -7.18 -15.05
N PRO A 605 -27.74 -7.79 -14.50
CA PRO A 605 -27.30 -9.11 -14.94
C PRO A 605 -28.28 -10.18 -14.48
N ASP A 606 -28.37 -11.29 -15.21
CA ASP A 606 -29.22 -12.43 -14.83
C ASP A 606 -28.68 -13.13 -13.59
N LYS A 607 -27.35 -13.14 -13.42
CA LYS A 607 -26.69 -13.83 -12.31
C LYS A 607 -25.42 -13.12 -11.85
N VAL A 608 -25.22 -13.07 -10.52
CA VAL A 608 -23.97 -12.61 -9.90
C VAL A 608 -23.07 -13.80 -9.67
N ILE A 609 -21.88 -13.80 -10.29
CA ILE A 609 -20.90 -14.86 -10.14
C ILE A 609 -19.76 -14.41 -9.24
N THR A 610 -19.33 -15.29 -8.34
CA THR A 610 -18.12 -15.12 -7.52
C THR A 610 -17.26 -16.39 -7.61
N ALA A 611 -16.02 -16.30 -7.15
CA ALA A 611 -15.10 -17.44 -7.05
C ALA A 611 -14.58 -17.58 -5.61
N CYS A 612 -15.51 -17.50 -4.66
CA CYS A 612 -15.18 -17.49 -3.24
C CYS A 612 -16.40 -17.92 -2.42
N PRO A 613 -16.31 -19.04 -1.68
CA PRO A 613 -17.44 -19.58 -0.92
C PRO A 613 -17.97 -18.61 0.14
N LEU A 614 -17.09 -17.81 0.76
CA LEU A 614 -17.52 -16.77 1.71
C LEU A 614 -18.33 -15.66 1.03
N CYS A 615 -17.92 -15.24 -0.17
CA CYS A 615 -18.64 -14.21 -0.91
C CYS A 615 -19.97 -14.75 -1.41
N LEU A 616 -20.02 -16.01 -1.88
CA LEU A 616 -21.25 -16.69 -2.28
C LEU A 616 -22.26 -16.63 -1.14
N LYS A 617 -21.94 -17.21 0.02
CA LYS A 617 -22.83 -17.22 1.18
C LYS A 617 -23.29 -15.80 1.55
N THR A 618 -22.36 -14.85 1.64
CA THR A 618 -22.68 -13.47 2.05
C THR A 618 -23.63 -12.77 1.09
N PHE A 619 -23.47 -12.98 -0.22
CA PHE A 619 -24.34 -12.37 -1.22
C PHE A 619 -25.67 -13.09 -1.36
N SER A 620 -25.68 -14.43 -1.31
CA SER A 620 -26.91 -15.24 -1.34
C SER A 620 -27.88 -14.84 -0.23
N ASP A 621 -27.39 -14.47 0.95
CA ASP A 621 -28.23 -14.03 2.08
C ASP A 621 -28.93 -12.68 1.86
N GLN A 622 -28.54 -11.88 0.85
CA GLN A 622 -28.96 -10.48 0.69
C GLN A 622 -29.38 -10.09 -0.74
N SER A 623 -29.06 -10.90 -1.75
CA SER A 623 -29.27 -10.59 -3.16
C SER A 623 -30.66 -11.04 -3.62
N THR A 624 -31.32 -10.21 -4.43
CA THR A 624 -32.51 -10.60 -5.19
C THR A 624 -32.13 -11.27 -6.51
N THR A 625 -31.02 -10.86 -7.11
CA THR A 625 -30.44 -11.51 -8.29
C THR A 625 -29.78 -12.84 -7.87
N PRO A 626 -30.01 -13.95 -8.59
CA PRO A 626 -29.37 -15.23 -8.32
C PRO A 626 -27.84 -15.10 -8.19
N VAL A 627 -27.27 -15.76 -7.17
CA VAL A 627 -25.82 -15.75 -6.92
C VAL A 627 -25.29 -17.17 -7.04
N ALA A 628 -24.21 -17.36 -7.78
CA ALA A 628 -23.56 -18.65 -7.92
C ALA A 628 -22.03 -18.54 -7.83
N ASP A 629 -21.40 -19.63 -7.42
CA ASP A 629 -19.97 -19.79 -7.63
C ASP A 629 -19.67 -20.16 -9.10
N ILE A 630 -18.50 -19.76 -9.59
CA ILE A 630 -18.06 -20.07 -10.96
C ILE A 630 -18.02 -21.57 -11.25
N ALA A 631 -17.73 -22.44 -10.27
CA ALA A 631 -17.79 -23.89 -10.47
C ALA A 631 -19.22 -24.36 -10.76
N GLN A 632 -20.23 -23.78 -10.10
CA GLN A 632 -21.63 -24.11 -10.35
C GLN A 632 -22.06 -23.66 -11.76
N ALA A 633 -21.63 -22.47 -12.16
CA ALA A 633 -21.92 -21.94 -13.50
C ALA A 633 -21.30 -22.82 -14.60
N VAL A 634 -20.08 -23.31 -14.39
CA VAL A 634 -19.39 -24.22 -15.31
C VAL A 634 -20.08 -25.59 -15.34
N ALA A 635 -20.37 -26.18 -14.17
CA ALA A 635 -21.00 -27.49 -14.09
C ALA A 635 -22.39 -27.52 -14.76
N GLY A 636 -23.16 -26.44 -14.63
CA GLY A 636 -24.46 -26.31 -15.31
C GLY A 636 -24.39 -26.15 -16.83
N ASN A 637 -23.20 -25.89 -17.39
CA ASN A 637 -22.97 -25.69 -18.82
C ASN A 637 -22.03 -26.76 -19.42
N LEU A 638 -21.73 -27.85 -18.71
CA LEU A 638 -20.95 -28.97 -19.28
C LEU A 638 -21.73 -29.66 -20.40
N LYS A 639 -21.02 -30.11 -21.43
CA LYS A 639 -21.54 -30.92 -22.55
C LYS A 639 -21.52 -32.41 -22.27
#